data_AF-A0A7Z0MJJ9-F1
#
_entry.id   AF-A0A7Z0MJJ9-F1
#
_cell.length_a   1.000
_cell.length_b   1.000
_cell.length_c   1.000
_cell.angle_alpha   90.00
_cell.angle_beta   90.00
_cell.angle_gamma   90.00
#
_symmetry.space_group_name_H-M   'P 1'
#
loop_
_entity.id
_entity.type
_entity.pdbx_description
1 polymer ?
#
loop_
_entity_poly.entity_id
_entity_poly.type
_entity_poly.pdbx_seq_one_letter_code
_entity_poly.pdbx_strand_id
1 'polypeptide(L)'
;MSEKIKSIRIHPGIGIARLGDSDEFFIGPEAPGIVVDPGGSDGPGPNGGTYRDSGARLKRQAQRYRVYAYDADDKVIAELTSDSGLVKSLHWRVHVRNMKAANYAFQGPYLFDPDALRNPSIQPGKKPIERDQLIIDPGVHTITSGQAGAVVMKGDVFTGIEKSTLPGELRFEGYTPKDPSKEVEVTYKAAKDIELGQLRLDAQDRLLFVPAPGGGECVTTPKVVLSNPSETVNPPNGPENGKNPLTNQFAYFNVPGWWDDTCGGEIDVTVTLKDGTVLSTRDNVKSAKDEGTRNPRAGAWIVTAPPKFAPHMYHVVSILDRVYEAFPEAYPYAKQKTNFYRDIYPLFVKAVSYGWVSAEAAGVTPETKGAAHGPNQPGNLLSEPYMAAFTDPSDKGKPVRQMIYGLMRHAPGQHGRLVDTMLPAPPQRPTSWKNPEFQRAEQDFKMPKLWGSGGKPAQNKQLGIDLPEQFLSLTVLQLQHLKEWADGNFEVGTLQEPPTLEQLPLTEQPHALDASALEPTIGGGFHPGIEFPYLVLYRENFAEAFRVNKDIEAGALAAYMSSPWQGDFWSCNVAWWPTQRPDIVFEYDKATQTRTYKEWFRGYDADGEPLSSTDGYDQMLYAWPKLGMVLPVKNEDGSFLKDNGAVVYVEHERDPALNRPPTKAS
;
A
#
# COMPACT_ATOMS: atom_id res chain seq x y z
N MET A 1 3.50 35.45 19.66
CA MET A 1 3.46 34.32 18.71
C MET A 1 2.19 33.50 18.92
N SER A 2 1.81 33.15 20.16
CA SER A 2 0.54 32.46 20.45
C SER A 2 -0.71 33.18 19.96
N GLU A 3 -0.81 34.51 20.09
CA GLU A 3 -1.96 35.31 19.61
C GLU A 3 -2.24 35.18 18.10
N LYS A 4 -1.22 34.82 17.30
CA LYS A 4 -1.32 34.63 15.86
C LYS A 4 -1.86 33.24 15.48
N ILE A 5 -1.79 32.27 16.39
CA ILE A 5 -2.27 30.90 16.14
C ILE A 5 -3.80 30.91 16.17
N LYS A 6 -4.43 30.47 15.07
CA LYS A 6 -5.89 30.35 14.96
C LYS A 6 -6.35 28.90 14.87
N SER A 7 -5.54 28.02 14.33
CA SER A 7 -5.83 26.59 14.25
C SER A 7 -4.54 25.76 14.27
N ILE A 8 -4.70 24.46 14.46
CA ILE A 8 -3.63 23.48 14.34
C ILE A 8 -4.06 22.33 13.44
N ARG A 9 -3.12 21.68 12.76
CA ARG A 9 -3.35 20.46 11.98
C ARG A 9 -2.22 19.46 12.20
N ILE A 10 -2.55 18.17 12.09
CA ILE A 10 -1.57 17.08 12.11
C ILE A 10 -1.12 16.75 10.69
N HIS A 11 0.18 16.49 10.50
CA HIS A 11 0.75 16.01 9.23
C HIS A 11 1.68 14.79 9.48
N PRO A 12 1.66 13.76 8.61
CA PRO A 12 0.80 13.65 7.44
C PRO A 12 -0.69 13.51 7.81
N GLY A 13 -1.59 13.94 6.92
CA GLY A 13 -3.03 13.78 7.07
C GLY A 13 -3.48 12.32 6.89
N ILE A 14 -2.75 11.55 6.07
CA ILE A 14 -2.86 10.09 5.98
C ILE A 14 -1.44 9.52 6.08
N GLY A 15 -1.14 8.85 7.18
CA GLY A 15 0.12 8.16 7.37
C GLY A 15 0.09 6.70 6.95
N ILE A 16 1.26 6.16 6.61
CA ILE A 16 1.47 4.76 6.26
C ILE A 16 2.54 4.16 7.18
N ALA A 17 2.11 3.20 8.00
CA ALA A 17 3.01 2.35 8.77
C ALA A 17 3.11 0.96 8.12
N ARG A 18 4.25 0.27 8.27
CA ARG A 18 4.43 -1.06 7.66
C ARG A 18 4.86 -2.09 8.69
N LEU A 19 4.18 -3.25 8.64
CA LEU A 19 4.37 -4.38 9.53
C LEU A 19 5.83 -4.88 9.51
N GLY A 20 6.24 -5.55 10.59
CA GLY A 20 7.55 -6.19 10.74
C GLY A 20 7.62 -6.98 12.05
N ASP A 21 8.26 -8.14 12.05
CA ASP A 21 8.26 -9.08 13.19
C ASP A 21 9.32 -8.75 14.26
N SER A 22 10.13 -7.71 14.05
CA SER A 22 11.05 -7.18 15.06
C SER A 22 10.34 -6.27 16.08
N ASP A 23 10.96 -6.10 17.24
CA ASP A 23 10.60 -5.05 18.22
C ASP A 23 11.26 -3.69 17.87
N GLU A 24 12.28 -3.73 17.00
CA GLU A 24 12.93 -2.54 16.46
C GLU A 24 12.11 -1.93 15.31
N PHE A 25 12.24 -0.62 15.13
CA PHE A 25 11.56 0.12 14.08
C PHE A 25 12.41 1.29 13.59
N PHE A 26 12.07 1.77 12.40
CA PHE A 26 12.58 3.03 11.84
C PHE A 26 11.41 3.94 11.47
N ILE A 27 11.67 5.23 11.27
CA ILE A 27 10.64 6.21 10.91
C ILE A 27 10.48 6.24 9.38
N GLY A 28 9.25 6.28 8.87
CA GLY A 28 8.97 6.39 7.44
C GLY A 28 9.36 7.75 6.82
N PRO A 29 9.22 7.91 5.50
CA PRO A 29 9.62 9.12 4.78
C PRO A 29 8.88 10.39 5.24
N GLU A 30 9.62 11.48 5.40
CA GLU A 30 9.07 12.79 5.77
C GLU A 30 9.26 13.87 4.70
N ALA A 31 9.90 13.54 3.58
CA ALA A 31 9.97 14.40 2.41
C ALA A 31 9.87 13.55 1.13
N PRO A 32 9.24 14.07 0.06
CA PRO A 32 9.11 13.35 -1.22
C PRO A 32 10.46 12.99 -1.84
N GLY A 33 10.51 11.84 -2.49
CA GLY A 33 11.72 11.31 -3.14
C GLY A 33 12.78 10.74 -2.20
N ILE A 34 12.61 10.84 -0.88
CA ILE A 34 13.57 10.31 0.10
C ILE A 34 13.22 8.88 0.49
N VAL A 35 14.20 7.98 0.35
CA VAL A 35 14.16 6.65 0.94
C VAL A 35 14.90 6.69 2.27
N VAL A 36 14.19 6.32 3.35
CA VAL A 36 14.74 6.42 4.71
C VAL A 36 15.74 5.31 5.00
N ASP A 37 16.81 5.67 5.71
CA ASP A 37 17.71 4.69 6.28
C ASP A 37 17.11 4.02 7.53
N PRO A 38 17.07 2.68 7.60
CA PRO A 38 16.45 1.96 8.71
C PRO A 38 17.29 1.94 10.00
N GLY A 39 18.42 2.65 10.03
CA GLY A 39 19.34 2.73 11.16
C GLY A 39 20.17 1.45 11.37
N GLY A 40 21.19 1.56 12.21
CA GLY A 40 22.23 0.55 12.38
C GLY A 40 23.53 0.95 11.69
N SER A 41 24.44 -0.01 11.51
CA SER A 41 25.70 0.17 10.79
C SER A 41 25.98 -1.04 9.90
N ASP A 42 26.85 -0.84 8.91
CA ASP A 42 27.39 -1.90 8.04
C ASP A 42 26.33 -2.67 7.24
N GLY A 43 25.12 -2.11 7.11
CA GLY A 43 24.01 -2.64 6.33
C GLY A 43 23.92 -2.05 4.92
N PRO A 44 23.03 -2.60 4.08
CA PRO A 44 22.82 -2.19 2.70
C PRO A 44 21.90 -0.95 2.55
N GLY A 45 21.46 -0.34 3.65
CA GLY A 45 20.60 0.83 3.65
C GLY A 45 21.24 2.11 3.07
N PRO A 46 20.43 3.14 2.79
CA PRO A 46 20.89 4.44 2.25
C PRO A 46 22.12 5.04 2.94
N ASN A 47 22.23 4.92 4.26
CA ASN A 47 23.33 5.44 5.10
C ASN A 47 24.02 4.31 5.90
N GLY A 48 23.92 3.07 5.44
CA GLY A 48 24.53 1.91 6.12
C GLY A 48 23.64 1.24 7.16
N GLY A 49 22.35 1.59 7.24
CA GLY A 49 21.40 0.90 8.10
C GLY A 49 21.00 -0.49 7.59
N THR A 50 20.36 -1.26 8.45
CA THR A 50 19.80 -2.59 8.14
C THR A 50 18.29 -2.61 8.36
N TYR A 51 17.52 -3.22 7.45
CA TYR A 51 16.07 -3.39 7.61
C TYR A 51 15.71 -4.53 8.56
N ARG A 52 16.70 -5.23 9.10
CA ARG A 52 16.54 -6.31 10.06
C ARG A 52 17.23 -6.02 11.37
N ASP A 53 16.74 -6.62 12.44
CA ASP A 53 17.46 -6.63 13.71
C ASP A 53 18.59 -7.69 13.72
N SER A 54 19.33 -7.75 14.82
CA SER A 54 20.42 -8.72 15.00
C SER A 54 19.98 -10.19 14.97
N GLY A 55 18.68 -10.45 15.15
CA GLY A 55 18.05 -11.77 15.05
C GLY A 55 17.50 -12.07 13.65
N ALA A 56 17.82 -11.23 12.65
CA ALA A 56 17.29 -11.29 11.30
C ALA A 56 15.75 -11.07 11.21
N ARG A 57 15.09 -10.54 12.23
CA ARG A 57 13.67 -10.15 12.15
C ARG A 57 13.53 -8.82 11.43
N LEU A 58 12.47 -8.66 10.64
CA LEU A 58 12.20 -7.46 9.86
C LEU A 58 11.75 -6.30 10.78
N LYS A 59 12.44 -5.17 10.70
CA LYS A 59 12.09 -3.94 11.42
C LYS A 59 10.76 -3.38 10.92
N ARG A 60 10.00 -2.81 11.85
CA ARG A 60 8.75 -2.11 11.53
C ARG A 60 9.04 -0.72 10.95
N GLN A 61 8.19 -0.25 10.03
CA GLN A 61 8.20 1.17 9.62
C GLN A 61 7.13 1.92 10.42
N ALA A 62 7.56 2.78 11.33
CA ALA A 62 6.69 3.66 12.10
C ALA A 62 6.35 4.93 11.31
N GLN A 63 5.15 5.46 11.53
CA GLN A 63 4.78 6.79 11.03
C GLN A 63 4.97 7.83 12.13
N ARG A 64 5.74 8.87 11.85
CA ARG A 64 5.81 10.06 12.71
C ARG A 64 4.76 11.09 12.28
N TYR A 65 4.10 11.69 13.27
CA TYR A 65 3.14 12.76 13.10
C TYR A 65 3.62 14.04 13.77
N ARG A 66 3.44 15.15 13.07
CA ARG A 66 3.85 16.50 13.46
C ARG A 66 2.64 17.42 13.54
N VAL A 67 2.69 18.42 14.42
CA VAL A 67 1.60 19.39 14.59
C VAL A 67 2.07 20.74 14.08
N TYR A 68 1.30 21.35 13.16
CA TYR A 68 1.59 22.68 12.64
C TYR A 68 0.52 23.67 13.07
N ALA A 69 0.96 24.87 13.45
CA ALA A 69 0.12 26.00 13.76
C ALA A 69 -0.12 26.86 12.52
N TYR A 70 -1.35 27.33 12.38
CA TYR A 70 -1.82 28.15 11.26
C TYR A 70 -2.40 29.48 11.77
N ASP A 71 -2.21 30.55 11.00
CA ASP A 71 -2.81 31.86 11.27
C ASP A 71 -4.24 31.99 10.68
N ALA A 72 -4.79 33.21 10.70
CA ALA A 72 -6.15 33.48 10.22
C ALA A 72 -6.30 33.32 8.69
N ASP A 73 -5.20 33.36 7.95
CA ASP A 73 -5.15 33.23 6.48
C ASP A 73 -4.76 31.81 6.06
N ASP A 74 -4.82 30.85 6.99
CA ASP A 74 -4.44 29.45 6.81
C ASP A 74 -2.96 29.27 6.40
N LYS A 75 -2.10 30.20 6.81
CA LYS A 75 -0.66 30.10 6.58
C LYS A 75 0.02 29.42 7.75
N VAL A 76 0.91 28.47 7.45
CA VAL A 76 1.77 27.81 8.43
C VAL A 76 2.69 28.84 9.08
N ILE A 77 2.71 28.87 10.42
CA ILE A 77 3.55 29.81 11.19
C ILE A 77 4.58 29.14 12.10
N ALA A 78 4.36 27.88 12.53
CA ALA A 78 5.32 27.10 13.32
C ALA A 78 4.95 25.61 13.34
N GLU A 79 5.95 24.73 13.52
CA GLU A 79 5.73 23.40 14.10
C GLU A 79 5.58 23.54 15.63
N LEU A 80 4.61 22.84 16.22
CA LEU A 80 4.37 22.80 17.66
C LEU A 80 4.93 21.48 18.22
N THR A 81 5.99 21.60 19.02
CA THR A 81 6.63 20.50 19.74
C THR A 81 6.84 20.88 21.21
N SER A 82 7.15 19.93 22.09
CA SER A 82 7.48 20.25 23.49
C SER A 82 8.71 21.16 23.64
N ASP A 83 9.61 21.16 22.65
CA ASP A 83 10.79 22.04 22.60
C ASP A 83 10.49 23.47 22.11
N SER A 84 9.34 23.72 21.48
CA SER A 84 9.03 24.96 20.75
C SER A 84 8.99 26.26 21.58
N GLY A 85 9.28 26.21 22.88
CA GLY A 85 9.19 27.36 23.78
C GLY A 85 7.76 27.82 24.08
N LEU A 86 6.79 27.53 23.20
CA LEU A 86 5.37 27.89 23.29
C LEU A 86 4.50 26.81 23.95
N VAL A 87 4.81 25.54 23.67
CA VAL A 87 3.98 24.41 24.09
C VAL A 87 4.29 24.05 25.54
N LYS A 88 3.24 23.79 26.31
CA LYS A 88 3.31 23.21 27.65
C LYS A 88 3.17 21.69 27.60
N SER A 89 2.26 21.18 26.78
CA SER A 89 2.04 19.74 26.60
C SER A 89 1.26 19.43 25.32
N LEU A 90 1.53 18.27 24.73
CA LEU A 90 0.71 17.64 23.71
C LEU A 90 -0.01 16.42 24.32
N HIS A 91 -1.30 16.28 24.02
CA HIS A 91 -2.11 15.12 24.37
C HIS A 91 -2.64 14.48 23.10
N TRP A 92 -2.09 13.34 22.73
CA TRP A 92 -2.45 12.59 21.52
C TRP A 92 -3.56 11.59 21.83
N ARG A 93 -4.49 11.45 20.89
CA ARG A 93 -5.60 10.50 20.93
C ARG A 93 -5.60 9.69 19.63
N VAL A 94 -5.68 8.37 19.73
CA VAL A 94 -5.67 7.46 18.59
C VAL A 94 -6.76 6.41 18.75
N HIS A 95 -7.50 6.15 17.68
CA HIS A 95 -8.47 5.06 17.63
C HIS A 95 -8.35 4.32 16.30
N VAL A 96 -7.84 3.08 16.34
CA VAL A 96 -7.68 2.20 15.18
C VAL A 96 -8.51 0.94 15.34
N ARG A 97 -8.97 0.38 14.22
CA ARG A 97 -9.71 -0.89 14.18
C ARG A 97 -9.26 -1.74 13.00
N ASN A 98 -9.43 -3.06 13.12
CA ASN A 98 -9.47 -3.98 11.99
C ASN A 98 -10.92 -4.46 11.79
N MET A 99 -11.50 -4.15 10.64
CA MET A 99 -12.87 -4.53 10.29
C MET A 99 -12.95 -5.61 9.21
N LYS A 100 -11.82 -6.20 8.79
CA LYS A 100 -11.75 -7.07 7.62
C LYS A 100 -12.61 -8.31 7.74
N ALA A 101 -12.60 -8.99 8.88
CA ALA A 101 -13.40 -10.21 9.10
C ALA A 101 -14.91 -9.93 9.13
N ALA A 102 -15.30 -8.71 9.55
CA ALA A 102 -16.68 -8.23 9.61
C ALA A 102 -17.21 -7.74 8.25
N ASN A 103 -16.33 -7.42 7.30
CA ASN A 103 -16.68 -6.66 6.10
C ASN A 103 -17.36 -7.50 5.00
N TYR A 104 -17.78 -6.80 3.94
CA TYR A 104 -18.19 -7.40 2.68
C TYR A 104 -17.09 -8.28 2.08
N ALA A 105 -17.49 -9.31 1.34
CA ALA A 105 -16.58 -10.16 0.59
C ALA A 105 -16.06 -9.42 -0.66
N PHE A 106 -14.76 -9.49 -0.88
CA PHE A 106 -14.11 -8.87 -2.04
C PHE A 106 -14.13 -9.80 -3.24
N GLN A 107 -14.61 -9.30 -4.39
CA GLN A 107 -14.71 -10.05 -5.66
C GLN A 107 -14.12 -9.26 -6.83
N GLY A 108 -13.27 -8.28 -6.55
CA GLY A 108 -12.92 -7.21 -7.47
C GLY A 108 -13.84 -6.00 -7.33
N PRO A 109 -13.37 -4.79 -7.67
CA PRO A 109 -14.15 -3.58 -7.47
C PRO A 109 -15.39 -3.52 -8.37
N TYR A 110 -15.33 -4.06 -9.60
CA TYR A 110 -16.46 -4.06 -10.53
C TYR A 110 -17.55 -5.09 -10.21
N LEU A 111 -17.21 -6.13 -9.46
CA LEU A 111 -18.10 -7.23 -9.08
C LEU A 111 -18.49 -7.14 -7.60
N PHE A 112 -18.28 -5.99 -6.97
CA PHE A 112 -18.66 -5.76 -5.59
C PHE A 112 -20.15 -6.06 -5.38
N ASP A 113 -20.45 -6.85 -4.36
CA ASP A 113 -21.81 -7.26 -4.00
C ASP A 113 -22.09 -6.91 -2.53
N PRO A 114 -22.99 -5.96 -2.24
CA PRO A 114 -23.29 -5.57 -0.87
C PRO A 114 -24.05 -6.64 -0.06
N ASP A 115 -24.57 -7.67 -0.72
CA ASP A 115 -25.25 -8.78 -0.05
C ASP A 115 -24.25 -9.89 0.37
N ALA A 116 -23.02 -9.83 -0.14
CA ALA A 116 -21.96 -10.80 0.11
C ALA A 116 -21.08 -10.36 1.29
N LEU A 117 -21.10 -11.10 2.39
CA LEU A 117 -20.30 -10.86 3.58
C LEU A 117 -19.18 -11.89 3.74
N ARG A 118 -18.06 -11.48 4.34
CA ARG A 118 -17.12 -12.42 4.97
C ARG A 118 -17.74 -13.02 6.21
N ASN A 119 -17.38 -14.27 6.53
CA ASN A 119 -17.91 -14.98 7.70
C ASN A 119 -19.46 -14.94 7.81
N PRO A 120 -20.23 -15.15 6.72
CA PRO A 120 -21.63 -14.75 6.62
C PRO A 120 -22.56 -15.43 7.64
N SER A 121 -22.17 -16.57 8.20
CA SER A 121 -22.92 -17.29 9.24
C SER A 121 -22.82 -16.63 10.64
N ILE A 122 -21.90 -15.69 10.85
CA ILE A 122 -21.71 -14.98 12.12
C ILE A 122 -22.39 -13.61 12.05
N GLN A 123 -23.36 -13.38 12.94
CA GLN A 123 -24.18 -12.16 13.00
C GLN A 123 -24.82 -11.80 11.64
N PRO A 124 -25.59 -12.72 11.03
CA PRO A 124 -26.20 -12.51 9.72
C PRO A 124 -27.19 -11.34 9.74
N GLY A 125 -27.32 -10.64 8.61
CA GLY A 125 -28.24 -9.50 8.44
C GLY A 125 -27.77 -8.18 9.06
N LYS A 126 -26.65 -8.19 9.81
CA LYS A 126 -26.00 -6.99 10.30
C LYS A 126 -25.08 -6.38 9.24
N LYS A 127 -24.99 -5.04 9.22
CA LYS A 127 -23.98 -4.33 8.42
C LYS A 127 -22.58 -4.57 9.00
N PRO A 128 -21.49 -4.41 8.22
CA PRO A 128 -20.13 -4.62 8.71
C PRO A 128 -19.81 -3.97 10.06
N ILE A 129 -20.19 -2.70 10.26
CA ILE A 129 -19.90 -1.96 11.50
C ILE A 129 -20.67 -2.49 12.73
N GLU A 130 -21.76 -3.22 12.53
CA GLU A 130 -22.60 -3.77 13.59
C GLU A 130 -22.15 -5.20 14.00
N ARG A 131 -21.19 -5.77 13.28
CA ARG A 131 -20.66 -7.13 13.48
C ARG A 131 -19.48 -7.14 14.45
N ASP A 132 -19.72 -6.63 15.65
CA ASP A 132 -18.75 -6.43 16.73
C ASP A 132 -17.97 -7.68 17.16
N GLN A 133 -18.52 -8.88 16.99
CA GLN A 133 -17.78 -10.13 17.26
C GLN A 133 -16.63 -10.37 16.27
N LEU A 134 -16.61 -9.65 15.15
CA LEU A 134 -15.66 -9.83 14.03
C LEU A 134 -14.76 -8.60 13.82
N ILE A 135 -14.78 -7.62 14.72
CA ILE A 135 -13.97 -6.40 14.63
C ILE A 135 -12.92 -6.43 15.75
N ILE A 136 -11.65 -6.26 15.40
CA ILE A 136 -10.61 -5.99 16.40
C ILE A 136 -10.69 -4.49 16.74
N ASP A 137 -11.17 -4.17 17.94
CA ASP A 137 -11.30 -2.80 18.45
C ASP A 137 -10.67 -2.66 19.84
N PRO A 138 -9.44 -2.13 19.93
CA PRO A 138 -8.81 -1.78 21.21
C PRO A 138 -9.48 -0.60 21.95
N GLY A 139 -10.37 0.13 21.27
CA GLY A 139 -10.91 1.39 21.75
C GLY A 139 -9.93 2.55 21.56
N VAL A 140 -10.27 3.68 22.21
CA VAL A 140 -9.49 4.91 22.15
C VAL A 140 -8.30 4.82 23.12
N HIS A 141 -7.11 5.11 22.62
CA HIS A 141 -5.88 5.21 23.42
C HIS A 141 -5.30 6.62 23.36
N THR A 142 -4.62 7.02 24.43
CA THR A 142 -3.98 8.33 24.53
C THR A 142 -2.54 8.22 24.99
N ILE A 143 -1.71 9.19 24.60
CA ILE A 143 -0.35 9.36 25.08
C ILE A 143 -0.05 10.86 25.21
N THR A 144 0.57 11.28 26.32
CA THR A 144 0.79 12.69 26.64
C THR A 144 2.27 12.99 26.82
N SER A 145 2.68 14.23 26.53
CA SER A 145 4.03 14.76 26.77
C SER A 145 4.69 14.21 28.03
N GLY A 146 5.93 13.72 27.87
CA GLY A 146 6.73 13.17 28.97
C GLY A 146 6.33 11.78 29.46
N GLN A 147 5.28 11.16 28.90
CA GLN A 147 4.96 9.76 29.19
C GLN A 147 6.04 8.84 28.60
N ALA A 148 6.69 8.06 29.48
CA ALA A 148 7.66 7.05 29.06
C ALA A 148 6.97 5.73 28.69
N GLY A 149 7.58 4.99 27.77
CA GLY A 149 7.12 3.67 27.35
C GLY A 149 6.05 3.70 26.27
N ALA A 150 5.82 2.52 25.67
CA ALA A 150 4.83 2.36 24.62
C ALA A 150 3.43 2.14 25.19
N VAL A 151 2.41 2.76 24.58
CA VAL A 151 1.00 2.39 24.77
C VAL A 151 0.64 1.39 23.69
N VAL A 152 0.53 0.11 24.05
CA VAL A 152 0.18 -0.97 23.12
C VAL A 152 -1.34 -1.08 23.03
N MET A 153 -1.88 -1.03 21.82
CA MET A 153 -3.31 -1.10 21.55
C MET A 153 -3.68 -2.54 21.22
N LYS A 154 -4.45 -3.18 22.10
CA LYS A 154 -4.81 -4.60 21.99
C LYS A 154 -6.32 -4.80 21.93
N GLY A 155 -6.77 -5.66 21.03
CA GLY A 155 -8.17 -6.04 20.90
C GLY A 155 -8.36 -7.55 20.72
N ASP A 156 -9.62 -7.96 20.75
CA ASP A 156 -10.04 -9.35 20.59
C ASP A 156 -10.92 -9.50 19.34
N VAL A 157 -11.04 -10.71 18.79
CA VAL A 157 -11.90 -11.01 17.64
C VAL A 157 -12.41 -12.45 17.67
N PHE A 158 -13.51 -12.70 16.95
CA PHE A 158 -14.31 -13.91 17.01
C PHE A 158 -14.80 -14.21 18.44
N THR A 159 -15.23 -13.17 19.16
CA THR A 159 -15.66 -13.25 20.55
C THR A 159 -17.11 -13.73 20.68
N GLY A 160 -17.39 -14.57 21.68
CA GLY A 160 -18.76 -15.03 21.96
C GLY A 160 -19.35 -15.96 20.90
N ILE A 161 -18.52 -16.60 20.09
CA ILE A 161 -18.91 -17.57 19.06
C ILE A 161 -18.44 -18.95 19.52
N GLU A 162 -19.35 -19.88 19.75
CA GLU A 162 -18.99 -21.26 20.09
C GLU A 162 -18.80 -22.11 18.84
N LYS A 163 -19.79 -22.06 17.94
CA LYS A 163 -19.81 -22.84 16.71
C LYS A 163 -20.59 -22.15 15.60
N SER A 164 -20.28 -22.53 14.36
CA SER A 164 -21.01 -22.15 13.17
C SER A 164 -20.89 -23.24 12.09
N THR A 165 -21.47 -23.01 10.92
CA THR A 165 -21.27 -23.82 9.73
C THR A 165 -20.50 -23.06 8.65
N LEU A 166 -19.70 -23.79 7.87
CA LEU A 166 -18.92 -23.31 6.73
C LEU A 166 -19.10 -24.24 5.51
N PRO A 167 -18.87 -23.77 4.28
CA PRO A 167 -18.94 -24.62 3.08
C PRO A 167 -17.97 -25.82 3.16
N GLY A 168 -18.44 -27.00 2.74
CA GLY A 168 -17.63 -28.22 2.71
C GLY A 168 -16.62 -28.26 1.57
N GLU A 169 -16.68 -27.34 0.62
CA GLU A 169 -15.72 -27.21 -0.46
C GLU A 169 -14.45 -26.44 -0.05
N LEU A 170 -14.42 -25.88 1.16
CA LEU A 170 -13.20 -25.32 1.74
C LEU A 170 -12.17 -26.41 2.04
N ARG A 171 -10.89 -26.03 2.03
CA ARG A 171 -9.81 -26.89 2.50
C ARG A 171 -9.67 -26.75 4.02
N PHE A 172 -9.65 -27.88 4.72
CA PHE A 172 -9.45 -27.92 6.17
C PHE A 172 -8.17 -28.70 6.51
N GLU A 173 -7.44 -28.21 7.50
CA GLU A 173 -6.22 -28.86 7.97
C GLU A 173 -6.57 -30.15 8.71
N GLY A 174 -5.99 -31.28 8.27
CA GLY A 174 -6.21 -32.59 8.88
C GLY A 174 -7.65 -33.14 8.77
N TYR A 175 -8.51 -32.50 7.99
CA TYR A 175 -9.92 -32.89 7.84
C TYR A 175 -10.37 -32.78 6.38
N THR A 176 -11.02 -33.82 5.87
CA THR A 176 -11.62 -33.83 4.53
C THR A 176 -13.10 -34.17 4.66
N PRO A 177 -14.01 -33.26 4.27
CA PRO A 177 -15.44 -33.54 4.26
C PRO A 177 -15.77 -34.78 3.41
N LYS A 178 -16.63 -35.66 3.93
CA LYS A 178 -17.07 -36.86 3.19
C LYS A 178 -17.91 -36.49 1.96
N ASP A 179 -18.66 -35.41 2.07
CA ASP A 179 -19.47 -34.83 1.00
C ASP A 179 -19.19 -33.31 0.97
N PRO A 180 -18.35 -32.83 0.05
CA PRO A 180 -18.00 -31.41 -0.05
C PRO A 180 -19.21 -30.50 -0.30
N SER A 181 -20.34 -31.00 -0.83
CA SER A 181 -21.53 -30.18 -1.06
C SER A 181 -22.37 -29.96 0.21
N LYS A 182 -21.88 -30.38 1.39
CA LYS A 182 -22.54 -30.21 2.69
C LYS A 182 -21.74 -29.25 3.54
N GLU A 183 -22.45 -28.48 4.35
CA GLU A 183 -21.79 -27.64 5.33
C GLU A 183 -21.04 -28.47 6.38
N VAL A 184 -19.92 -27.92 6.84
CA VAL A 184 -19.07 -28.45 7.91
C VAL A 184 -19.33 -27.63 9.17
N GLU A 185 -19.68 -28.29 10.27
CA GLU A 185 -19.70 -27.64 11.59
C GLU A 185 -18.27 -27.33 12.02
N VAL A 186 -18.03 -26.09 12.44
CA VAL A 186 -16.76 -25.65 12.99
C VAL A 186 -16.98 -25.00 14.35
N THR A 187 -16.01 -25.16 15.24
CA THR A 187 -15.96 -24.43 16.52
C THR A 187 -14.99 -23.26 16.42
N TYR A 188 -15.20 -22.22 17.24
CA TYR A 188 -14.35 -21.02 17.26
C TYR A 188 -13.63 -20.89 18.60
N LYS A 189 -12.34 -20.54 18.53
CA LYS A 189 -11.55 -20.11 19.69
C LYS A 189 -11.21 -18.64 19.51
N ALA A 190 -11.87 -17.76 20.25
CA ALA A 190 -11.61 -16.32 20.19
C ALA A 190 -10.12 -16.00 20.27
N ALA A 191 -9.64 -15.17 19.34
CA ALA A 191 -8.29 -14.63 19.39
C ALA A 191 -8.30 -13.39 20.27
N LYS A 192 -7.32 -13.29 21.17
CA LYS A 192 -7.25 -12.28 22.21
C LYS A 192 -5.92 -11.56 22.23
N ASP A 193 -5.91 -10.37 22.81
CA ASP A 193 -4.69 -9.57 23.03
C ASP A 193 -3.92 -9.26 21.74
N ILE A 194 -4.63 -9.13 20.61
CA ILE A 194 -4.04 -8.83 19.30
C ILE A 194 -3.60 -7.37 19.27
N GLU A 195 -2.29 -7.14 19.13
CA GLU A 195 -1.72 -5.81 18.96
C GLU A 195 -2.08 -5.25 17.58
N LEU A 196 -2.74 -4.07 17.52
CA LEU A 196 -2.95 -3.33 16.26
C LEU A 196 -1.88 -2.23 16.05
N GLY A 197 -1.10 -1.94 17.08
CA GLY A 197 0.01 -0.99 17.04
C GLY A 197 0.35 -0.43 18.41
N GLN A 198 1.35 0.46 18.43
CA GLN A 198 1.86 1.11 19.62
C GLN A 198 1.97 2.61 19.42
N LEU A 199 1.60 3.37 20.45
CA LEU A 199 1.86 4.80 20.53
C LEU A 199 3.15 5.04 21.29
N ARG A 200 4.05 5.83 20.72
CA ARG A 200 5.27 6.31 21.37
C ARG A 200 5.44 7.80 21.08
N LEU A 201 6.27 8.46 21.89
CA LEU A 201 6.68 9.84 21.66
C LEU A 201 8.17 9.88 21.30
N ASP A 202 8.54 10.72 20.33
CA ASP A 202 9.94 11.07 20.13
C ASP A 202 10.42 12.09 21.17
N ALA A 203 11.70 12.48 21.10
CA ALA A 203 12.28 13.41 22.07
C ALA A 203 11.61 14.81 22.11
N GLN A 204 10.80 15.15 21.10
CA GLN A 204 10.10 16.43 20.97
C GLN A 204 8.59 16.27 21.16
N ASP A 205 8.16 15.15 21.76
CA ASP A 205 6.77 14.74 21.97
C ASP A 205 5.93 14.65 20.68
N ARG A 206 6.57 14.38 19.54
CA ARG A 206 5.85 14.00 18.31
C ARG A 206 5.37 12.57 18.43
N LEU A 207 4.17 12.30 17.94
CA LEU A 207 3.62 10.94 17.96
C LEU A 207 4.34 10.06 16.94
N LEU A 208 4.75 8.88 17.40
CA LEU A 208 5.15 7.75 16.58
C LEU A 208 4.06 6.69 16.69
N PHE A 209 3.45 6.32 15.56
CA PHE A 209 2.64 5.12 15.44
C PHE A 209 3.52 3.99 14.93
N VAL A 210 3.81 3.01 15.79
CA VAL A 210 4.53 1.78 15.42
C VAL A 210 3.48 0.70 15.11
N PRO A 211 3.50 0.07 13.93
CA PRO A 211 2.47 -0.91 13.56
C PRO A 211 2.63 -2.22 14.31
N ALA A 212 1.66 -3.11 14.13
CA ALA A 212 1.65 -4.47 14.65
C ALA A 212 2.78 -5.36 14.04
N PRO A 213 3.05 -6.54 14.63
CA PRO A 213 4.14 -7.42 14.17
C PRO A 213 3.88 -8.20 12.87
N GLY A 214 2.69 -8.14 12.29
CA GLY A 214 2.34 -8.83 11.02
C GLY A 214 1.73 -10.22 11.18
N GLY A 215 1.09 -10.49 12.33
CA GLY A 215 0.41 -11.74 12.64
C GLY A 215 -0.89 -11.96 11.87
N GLY A 216 -1.28 -13.23 11.74
CA GLY A 216 -2.58 -13.66 11.23
C GLY A 216 -2.78 -15.16 11.48
N GLU A 217 -3.98 -15.55 11.87
CA GLU A 217 -4.31 -16.93 12.27
C GLU A 217 -5.76 -17.28 11.94
N CYS A 218 -6.03 -18.57 11.77
CA CYS A 218 -7.38 -19.12 11.71
C CYS A 218 -7.84 -19.56 13.11
N VAL A 219 -9.03 -19.15 13.52
CA VAL A 219 -9.60 -19.47 14.84
C VAL A 219 -10.57 -20.66 14.84
N THR A 220 -10.75 -21.34 13.71
CA THR A 220 -11.71 -22.45 13.59
C THR A 220 -11.09 -23.80 13.92
N THR A 221 -11.92 -24.73 14.38
CA THR A 221 -11.60 -26.17 14.41
C THR A 221 -12.73 -26.97 13.75
N PRO A 222 -12.45 -27.76 12.69
CA PRO A 222 -11.15 -27.85 11.99
C PRO A 222 -10.71 -26.51 11.37
N LYS A 223 -9.39 -26.31 11.27
CA LYS A 223 -8.79 -25.06 10.77
C LYS A 223 -9.00 -24.94 9.27
N VAL A 224 -9.55 -23.81 8.82
CA VAL A 224 -9.63 -23.49 7.39
C VAL A 224 -8.25 -23.10 6.89
N VAL A 225 -7.77 -23.79 5.85
CA VAL A 225 -6.47 -23.50 5.23
C VAL A 225 -6.60 -22.25 4.35
N LEU A 226 -5.62 -21.35 4.46
CA LEU A 226 -5.48 -20.22 3.54
C LEU A 226 -5.20 -20.76 2.14
N SER A 227 -6.21 -20.71 1.27
CA SER A 227 -6.19 -21.35 -0.05
C SER A 227 -7.25 -20.74 -0.97
N ASN A 228 -7.23 -21.16 -2.25
CA ASN A 228 -8.26 -20.82 -3.23
C ASN A 228 -8.99 -22.09 -3.71
N PRO A 229 -10.16 -22.43 -3.14
CA PRO A 229 -10.88 -23.67 -3.48
C PRO A 229 -11.19 -23.83 -4.97
N SER A 230 -11.42 -22.73 -5.69
CA SER A 230 -11.80 -22.75 -7.11
C SER A 230 -10.74 -23.36 -8.03
N GLU A 231 -9.48 -23.38 -7.61
CA GLU A 231 -8.38 -23.97 -8.36
C GLU A 231 -8.45 -25.50 -8.38
N THR A 232 -9.12 -26.08 -7.37
CA THR A 232 -9.23 -27.55 -7.20
C THR A 232 -10.64 -28.09 -7.44
N VAL A 233 -11.67 -27.24 -7.39
CA VAL A 233 -13.08 -27.64 -7.54
C VAL A 233 -13.72 -26.83 -8.66
N ASN A 234 -14.14 -27.47 -9.75
CA ASN A 234 -14.81 -26.83 -10.90
C ASN A 234 -14.12 -25.52 -11.39
N PRO A 235 -12.82 -25.56 -11.75
CA PRO A 235 -12.11 -24.38 -12.22
C PRO A 235 -12.71 -23.84 -13.53
N PRO A 236 -12.70 -22.51 -13.73
CA PRO A 236 -12.09 -21.51 -12.85
C PRO A 236 -13.05 -20.96 -11.80
N ASN A 237 -14.36 -21.18 -11.94
CA ASN A 237 -15.39 -20.49 -11.16
C ASN A 237 -15.50 -20.98 -9.71
N GLY A 238 -15.08 -22.21 -9.44
CA GLY A 238 -15.36 -22.83 -8.16
C GLY A 238 -16.73 -23.51 -8.09
N PRO A 239 -17.11 -24.00 -6.90
CA PRO A 239 -18.43 -24.55 -6.61
C PRO A 239 -19.58 -23.58 -6.95
N GLU A 240 -20.80 -24.12 -7.10
CA GLU A 240 -22.03 -23.35 -7.29
C GLU A 240 -22.01 -22.32 -8.45
N ASN A 241 -21.20 -22.57 -9.48
CA ASN A 241 -20.93 -21.62 -10.57
C ASN A 241 -20.42 -20.25 -10.08
N GLY A 242 -19.58 -20.26 -9.04
CA GLY A 242 -18.88 -19.07 -8.55
C GLY A 242 -19.74 -18.09 -7.75
N LYS A 243 -20.94 -18.51 -7.33
CA LYS A 243 -21.86 -17.65 -6.56
C LYS A 243 -21.41 -17.38 -5.12
N ASN A 244 -20.71 -18.34 -4.50
CA ASN A 244 -20.27 -18.22 -3.12
C ASN A 244 -18.87 -17.58 -3.04
N PRO A 245 -18.73 -16.37 -2.48
CA PRO A 245 -17.45 -15.66 -2.42
C PRO A 245 -16.41 -16.31 -1.50
N LEU A 246 -16.79 -17.31 -0.70
CA LEU A 246 -15.87 -18.08 0.14
C LEU A 246 -15.20 -19.24 -0.61
N THR A 247 -15.73 -19.63 -1.77
CA THR A 247 -15.24 -20.81 -2.52
C THR A 247 -15.03 -20.55 -4.01
N ASN A 248 -15.46 -19.39 -4.52
CA ASN A 248 -15.24 -19.00 -5.91
C ASN A 248 -13.80 -18.52 -6.19
N GLN A 249 -13.54 -18.07 -7.40
CA GLN A 249 -12.22 -17.60 -7.86
C GLN A 249 -11.61 -16.41 -7.10
N PHE A 250 -12.37 -15.79 -6.19
CA PHE A 250 -11.92 -14.68 -5.33
C PHE A 250 -11.81 -15.10 -3.85
N ALA A 251 -11.98 -16.39 -3.56
CA ALA A 251 -12.08 -16.91 -2.20
C ALA A 251 -10.85 -16.63 -1.33
N TYR A 252 -9.66 -16.57 -1.92
CA TYR A 252 -8.42 -16.29 -1.19
C TYR A 252 -8.39 -14.89 -0.52
N PHE A 253 -9.26 -13.96 -0.94
CA PHE A 253 -9.45 -12.68 -0.26
C PHE A 253 -10.36 -12.75 0.97
N ASN A 254 -11.14 -13.84 1.11
CA ASN A 254 -12.34 -13.93 1.94
C ASN A 254 -12.34 -15.14 2.87
N VAL A 255 -11.16 -15.68 3.21
CA VAL A 255 -11.05 -16.95 3.93
C VAL A 255 -11.72 -16.85 5.31
N PRO A 256 -12.78 -17.64 5.59
CA PRO A 256 -13.52 -17.52 6.84
C PRO A 256 -12.70 -18.00 8.04
N GLY A 257 -12.97 -17.42 9.21
CA GLY A 257 -12.29 -17.77 10.45
C GLY A 257 -10.89 -17.18 10.60
N TRP A 258 -10.43 -16.35 9.66
CA TRP A 258 -9.11 -15.71 9.73
C TRP A 258 -9.18 -14.27 10.22
N TRP A 259 -8.15 -13.86 10.95
CA TRP A 259 -7.83 -12.47 11.28
C TRP A 259 -6.40 -12.13 10.86
N ASP A 260 -6.10 -10.83 10.75
CA ASP A 260 -4.75 -10.29 10.71
C ASP A 260 -4.67 -9.04 11.61
N ASP A 261 -3.46 -8.53 11.82
CA ASP A 261 -3.20 -7.41 12.73
C ASP A 261 -3.03 -6.06 12.03
N THR A 262 -3.41 -5.96 10.76
CA THR A 262 -3.49 -4.65 10.10
C THR A 262 -4.63 -3.81 10.68
N CYS A 263 -4.56 -2.49 10.59
CA CYS A 263 -5.60 -1.60 11.03
C CYS A 263 -5.58 -0.28 10.27
N GLY A 264 -6.61 0.53 10.51
CA GLY A 264 -6.58 1.95 10.20
C GLY A 264 -7.48 2.73 11.14
N GLY A 265 -7.32 4.06 11.19
CA GLY A 265 -8.16 4.87 12.05
C GLY A 265 -7.67 6.29 12.27
N GLU A 266 -8.34 6.98 13.20
CA GLU A 266 -8.19 8.40 13.43
C GLU A 266 -7.08 8.74 14.44
N ILE A 267 -6.41 9.87 14.20
CA ILE A 267 -5.40 10.45 15.08
C ILE A 267 -5.73 11.92 15.32
N ASP A 268 -5.75 12.31 16.58
CA ASP A 268 -6.04 13.66 17.04
C ASP A 268 -5.01 14.12 18.08
N VAL A 269 -4.94 15.44 18.28
CA VAL A 269 -4.09 16.05 19.29
C VAL A 269 -4.75 17.26 19.91
N THR A 270 -4.57 17.40 21.22
CA THR A 270 -4.86 18.63 21.96
C THR A 270 -3.55 19.20 22.50
N VAL A 271 -3.23 20.42 22.09
CA VAL A 271 -2.03 21.16 22.48
C VAL A 271 -2.43 22.21 23.52
N THR A 272 -1.75 22.19 24.66
CA THR A 272 -1.83 23.27 25.65
C THR A 272 -0.59 24.14 25.53
N LEU A 273 -0.78 25.44 25.31
CA LEU A 273 0.30 26.42 25.29
C LEU A 273 0.65 26.87 26.73
N LYS A 274 1.83 27.47 26.90
CA LYS A 274 2.30 27.97 28.20
C LYS A 274 1.48 29.13 28.76
N ASP A 275 0.80 29.89 27.91
CA ASP A 275 -0.15 30.94 28.33
C ASP A 275 -1.53 30.37 28.76
N GLY A 276 -1.71 29.05 28.70
CA GLY A 276 -2.96 28.37 29.06
C GLY A 276 -3.94 28.19 27.90
N THR A 277 -3.64 28.70 26.71
CA THR A 277 -4.46 28.48 25.52
C THR A 277 -4.51 26.99 25.16
N VAL A 278 -5.71 26.49 24.85
CA VAL A 278 -5.94 25.11 24.40
C VAL A 278 -6.33 25.13 22.92
N LEU A 279 -5.57 24.38 22.12
CA LEU A 279 -5.79 24.18 20.69
C LEU A 279 -6.03 22.70 20.46
N SER A 280 -6.99 22.32 19.63
CA SER A 280 -7.27 20.91 19.34
C SER A 280 -7.57 20.69 17.87
N THR A 281 -7.25 19.49 17.38
CA THR A 281 -7.72 19.00 16.09
C THR A 281 -9.12 18.39 16.15
N ARG A 282 -9.78 18.44 17.31
CA ARG A 282 -11.18 18.08 17.49
C ARG A 282 -11.98 19.33 17.84
N ASP A 283 -13.21 19.39 17.35
CA ASP A 283 -14.12 20.49 17.64
C ASP A 283 -14.67 20.36 19.07
N ASN A 284 -15.05 21.49 19.67
CA ASN A 284 -15.66 21.58 21.00
C ASN A 284 -14.74 21.11 22.17
N VAL A 285 -13.43 21.22 22.02
CA VAL A 285 -12.44 20.90 23.05
C VAL A 285 -11.98 22.17 23.78
N LYS A 286 -12.12 22.19 25.11
CA LYS A 286 -11.67 23.26 26.01
C LYS A 286 -10.58 22.78 26.97
N SER A 287 -10.40 21.48 27.14
CA SER A 287 -9.36 20.86 27.94
C SER A 287 -8.86 19.58 27.28
N ALA A 288 -7.65 19.12 27.66
CA ALA A 288 -7.10 17.86 27.16
C ALA A 288 -7.94 16.61 27.50
N LYS A 289 -8.93 16.72 28.39
CA LYS A 289 -9.83 15.62 28.77
C LYS A 289 -11.16 15.62 28.00
N ASP A 290 -11.42 16.65 27.20
CA ASP A 290 -12.67 16.75 26.47
C ASP A 290 -12.59 15.84 25.23
N GLU A 291 -13.57 14.95 25.05
CA GLU A 291 -13.61 14.07 23.88
C GLU A 291 -13.79 14.85 22.58
N GLY A 292 -14.57 15.93 22.60
CA GLY A 292 -14.91 16.71 21.41
C GLY A 292 -15.53 15.87 20.29
N THR A 293 -15.58 16.44 19.10
CA THR A 293 -16.00 15.74 17.87
C THR A 293 -14.89 15.82 16.83
N ARG A 294 -14.69 14.73 16.09
CA ARG A 294 -13.64 14.65 15.07
C ARG A 294 -13.77 15.80 14.05
N ASN A 295 -12.69 16.55 13.83
CA ASN A 295 -12.60 17.51 12.74
C ASN A 295 -11.72 16.92 11.62
N PRO A 296 -12.30 16.47 10.49
CA PRO A 296 -11.55 15.78 9.45
C PRO A 296 -10.52 16.67 8.75
N ARG A 297 -10.62 18.00 8.86
CA ARG A 297 -9.66 18.94 8.25
C ARG A 297 -8.42 19.20 9.11
N ALA A 298 -8.47 18.86 10.40
CA ALA A 298 -7.40 19.13 11.36
C ALA A 298 -6.73 17.85 11.86
N GLY A 299 -7.52 16.81 12.12
CA GLY A 299 -7.04 15.49 12.51
C GLY A 299 -6.35 14.75 11.37
N ALA A 300 -5.72 13.63 11.69
CA ALA A 300 -5.04 12.75 10.74
C ALA A 300 -5.64 11.34 10.76
N TRP A 301 -5.09 10.49 9.90
CA TRP A 301 -5.47 9.09 9.73
C TRP A 301 -4.23 8.22 9.61
N ILE A 302 -4.30 6.98 10.08
CA ILE A 302 -3.25 5.96 9.88
C ILE A 302 -3.82 4.77 9.13
N VAL A 303 -3.00 4.17 8.26
CA VAL A 303 -3.20 2.80 7.76
C VAL A 303 -1.90 2.02 7.94
N THR A 304 -2.03 0.78 8.42
CA THR A 304 -0.91 -0.17 8.44
C THR A 304 -0.99 -1.08 7.22
N ALA A 305 0.15 -1.32 6.58
CA ALA A 305 0.24 -2.12 5.38
C ALA A 305 1.32 -3.20 5.48
N PRO A 306 1.31 -4.19 4.56
CA PRO A 306 2.43 -5.11 4.41
C PRO A 306 3.78 -4.38 4.20
N PRO A 307 4.91 -5.06 4.48
CA PRO A 307 6.23 -4.50 4.22
C PRO A 307 6.43 -4.16 2.74
N LYS A 308 7.28 -3.15 2.46
CA LYS A 308 7.72 -2.81 1.11
C LYS A 308 9.12 -3.37 0.90
N PHE A 309 9.23 -4.45 0.13
CA PHE A 309 10.52 -5.15 -0.03
C PHE A 309 11.48 -4.48 -1.02
N ALA A 310 11.01 -3.52 -1.82
CA ALA A 310 11.85 -2.72 -2.71
C ALA A 310 11.70 -1.22 -2.40
N PRO A 311 12.23 -0.71 -1.27
CA PRO A 311 11.96 0.64 -0.79
C PRO A 311 12.43 1.76 -1.74
N HIS A 312 13.43 1.49 -2.57
CA HIS A 312 13.94 2.43 -3.58
C HIS A 312 13.19 2.41 -4.92
N MET A 313 12.21 1.52 -5.09
CA MET A 313 11.43 1.43 -6.33
C MET A 313 10.00 1.88 -6.06
N TYR A 314 9.58 2.95 -6.74
CA TYR A 314 8.23 3.48 -6.61
C TYR A 314 7.35 2.97 -7.73
N HIS A 315 6.06 2.81 -7.41
CA HIS A 315 5.08 2.39 -8.40
C HIS A 315 4.83 3.52 -9.40
N VAL A 316 4.65 3.19 -10.68
CA VAL A 316 4.40 4.18 -11.77
C VAL A 316 3.15 5.05 -11.52
N VAL A 317 2.22 4.55 -10.72
CA VAL A 317 1.07 5.30 -10.19
C VAL A 317 1.00 5.02 -8.69
N SER A 318 1.12 6.02 -7.85
CA SER A 318 1.03 5.92 -6.38
C SER A 318 -0.32 6.43 -5.86
N ILE A 319 -0.62 6.24 -4.58
CA ILE A 319 -1.80 6.86 -3.98
C ILE A 319 -1.69 8.39 -4.05
N LEU A 320 -0.49 8.95 -3.94
CA LEU A 320 -0.28 10.40 -4.11
C LEU A 320 -0.79 10.88 -5.48
N ASP A 321 -0.48 10.14 -6.54
CA ASP A 321 -0.97 10.45 -7.89
C ASP A 321 -2.51 10.38 -7.97
N ARG A 322 -3.15 9.47 -7.23
CA ARG A 322 -4.62 9.36 -7.13
C ARG A 322 -5.24 10.48 -6.29
N VAL A 323 -4.56 10.92 -5.22
CA VAL A 323 -4.98 12.10 -4.47
C VAL A 323 -4.94 13.34 -5.35
N TYR A 324 -3.88 13.55 -6.14
CA TYR A 324 -3.84 14.67 -7.09
C TYR A 324 -4.83 14.54 -8.24
N GLU A 325 -5.17 13.34 -8.69
CA GLU A 325 -6.24 13.14 -9.68
C GLU A 325 -7.62 13.49 -9.10
N ALA A 326 -7.88 13.11 -7.84
CA ALA A 326 -9.13 13.43 -7.15
C ALA A 326 -9.19 14.91 -6.73
N PHE A 327 -8.05 15.51 -6.37
CA PHE A 327 -7.86 16.88 -5.86
C PHE A 327 -6.75 17.63 -6.63
N PRO A 328 -6.97 18.00 -7.89
CA PRO A 328 -5.95 18.67 -8.71
C PRO A 328 -5.48 20.00 -8.13
N GLU A 329 -6.31 20.67 -7.33
CA GLU A 329 -5.96 21.89 -6.59
C GLU A 329 -4.83 21.70 -5.57
N ALA A 330 -4.59 20.46 -5.12
CA ALA A 330 -3.54 20.13 -4.16
C ALA A 330 -2.18 19.84 -4.80
N TYR A 331 -2.12 19.71 -6.14
CA TYR A 331 -0.85 19.48 -6.84
C TYR A 331 0.00 20.78 -6.84
N PRO A 332 1.20 20.78 -6.22
CA PRO A 332 1.95 22.01 -5.95
C PRO A 332 2.43 22.72 -7.22
N TYR A 333 2.50 22.01 -8.35
CA TYR A 333 2.99 22.54 -9.61
C TYR A 333 1.88 22.76 -10.66
N ALA A 334 0.60 22.74 -10.26
CA ALA A 334 -0.54 22.84 -11.20
C ALA A 334 -0.54 24.11 -12.08
N LYS A 335 0.12 25.18 -11.64
CA LYS A 335 0.25 26.45 -12.37
C LYS A 335 1.58 26.61 -13.10
N GLN A 336 2.45 25.62 -13.03
CA GLN A 336 3.76 25.64 -13.66
C GLN A 336 3.73 24.87 -14.97
N LYS A 337 4.59 25.25 -15.91
CA LYS A 337 4.78 24.49 -17.14
C LYS A 337 5.34 23.10 -16.83
N THR A 338 4.97 22.10 -17.64
CA THR A 338 5.56 20.76 -17.57
C THR A 338 7.09 20.87 -17.60
N ASN A 339 7.74 20.21 -16.65
CA ASN A 339 9.18 20.14 -16.53
C ASN A 339 9.64 18.69 -16.67
N PHE A 340 10.59 18.42 -17.55
CA PHE A 340 11.00 17.06 -17.85
C PHE A 340 11.53 16.32 -16.62
N TYR A 341 12.48 16.91 -15.88
CA TYR A 341 13.08 16.24 -14.72
C TYR A 341 12.13 16.13 -13.52
N ARG A 342 11.12 17.00 -13.41
CA ARG A 342 10.10 16.96 -12.35
C ARG A 342 8.93 16.03 -12.66
N ASP A 343 8.40 16.09 -13.88
CA ASP A 343 7.08 15.51 -14.20
C ASP A 343 7.15 14.26 -15.10
N ILE A 344 8.23 14.09 -15.87
CA ILE A 344 8.35 13.01 -16.87
C ILE A 344 9.41 11.99 -16.47
N TYR A 345 10.61 12.46 -16.16
CA TYR A 345 11.75 11.62 -15.80
C TYR A 345 11.44 10.65 -14.65
N PRO A 346 10.74 11.05 -13.56
CA PRO A 346 10.41 10.11 -12.49
C PRO A 346 9.54 8.95 -12.96
N LEU A 347 8.61 9.16 -13.90
CA LEU A 347 7.78 8.09 -14.46
C LEU A 347 8.64 7.09 -15.25
N PHE A 348 9.64 7.57 -15.99
CA PHE A 348 10.56 6.72 -16.74
C PHE A 348 11.50 5.93 -15.82
N VAL A 349 12.01 6.56 -14.76
CA VAL A 349 12.79 5.86 -13.72
C VAL A 349 11.97 4.76 -13.07
N LYS A 350 10.73 5.06 -12.67
CA LYS A 350 9.80 4.07 -12.09
C LYS A 350 9.60 2.90 -13.04
N ALA A 351 9.26 3.16 -14.31
CA ALA A 351 9.05 2.12 -15.31
C ALA A 351 10.29 1.23 -15.52
N VAL A 352 11.46 1.82 -15.78
CA VAL A 352 12.69 1.04 -16.06
C VAL A 352 13.13 0.22 -14.84
N SER A 353 12.93 0.74 -13.63
CA SER A 353 13.32 0.05 -12.39
C SER A 353 12.55 -1.26 -12.16
N TYR A 354 11.36 -1.42 -12.75
CA TYR A 354 10.62 -2.68 -12.69
C TYR A 354 11.40 -3.84 -13.30
N GLY A 355 12.33 -3.56 -14.22
CA GLY A 355 13.21 -4.54 -14.82
C GLY A 355 14.17 -5.23 -13.84
N TRP A 356 14.15 -4.89 -12.55
CA TRP A 356 14.89 -5.55 -11.48
C TRP A 356 14.02 -6.39 -10.54
N VAL A 357 12.69 -6.32 -10.68
CA VAL A 357 11.72 -6.99 -9.80
C VAL A 357 10.61 -7.71 -10.55
N SER A 358 10.50 -7.53 -11.87
CA SER A 358 9.49 -8.17 -12.73
C SER A 358 10.15 -8.83 -13.94
N ALA A 359 9.82 -10.10 -14.17
CA ALA A 359 10.30 -10.85 -15.33
C ALA A 359 9.84 -10.20 -16.65
N GLU A 360 8.60 -9.71 -16.69
CA GLU A 360 8.04 -9.06 -17.87
C GLU A 360 8.74 -7.75 -18.22
N ALA A 361 8.98 -6.90 -17.20
CA ALA A 361 9.72 -5.66 -17.39
C ALA A 361 11.19 -5.91 -17.72
N ALA A 362 11.78 -6.97 -17.18
CA ALA A 362 13.19 -7.29 -17.39
C ALA A 362 13.50 -7.87 -18.78
N GLY A 363 12.49 -8.45 -19.45
CA GLY A 363 12.66 -9.11 -20.76
C GLY A 363 13.45 -10.41 -20.66
N VAL A 364 13.30 -11.14 -19.55
CA VAL A 364 14.03 -12.40 -19.29
C VAL A 364 13.27 -13.63 -19.77
N THR A 365 12.00 -13.50 -20.15
CA THR A 365 11.21 -14.59 -20.72
C THR A 365 11.30 -14.58 -22.26
N PRO A 366 11.08 -15.71 -22.95
CA PRO A 366 11.05 -15.76 -24.41
C PRO A 366 10.07 -14.77 -25.04
N GLU A 367 8.93 -14.53 -24.39
CA GLU A 367 7.83 -13.68 -24.90
C GLU A 367 8.13 -12.18 -24.75
N THR A 368 8.99 -11.81 -23.80
CA THR A 368 9.26 -10.40 -23.44
C THR A 368 10.66 -9.93 -23.85
N LYS A 369 11.56 -10.85 -24.17
CA LYS A 369 12.91 -10.54 -24.67
C LYS A 369 12.85 -9.70 -25.94
N GLY A 370 13.45 -8.51 -25.91
CA GLY A 370 13.46 -7.57 -27.02
C GLY A 370 12.19 -6.73 -27.16
N ALA A 371 11.22 -6.87 -26.26
CA ALA A 371 9.98 -6.08 -26.22
C ALA A 371 9.74 -5.43 -24.83
N ALA A 372 10.68 -5.60 -23.89
CA ALA A 372 10.57 -5.11 -22.53
C ALA A 372 11.26 -3.75 -22.33
N HIS A 373 11.30 -3.27 -21.09
CA HIS A 373 11.72 -1.89 -20.75
C HIS A 373 12.72 -1.79 -19.59
N GLY A 374 13.24 -2.92 -19.10
CA GLY A 374 14.35 -2.96 -18.15
C GLY A 374 15.71 -2.61 -18.81
N PRO A 375 16.80 -2.63 -18.02
CA PRO A 375 18.15 -2.42 -18.53
C PRO A 375 18.45 -3.32 -19.74
N ASN A 376 19.08 -2.74 -20.76
CA ASN A 376 19.48 -3.42 -22.01
C ASN A 376 18.33 -3.95 -22.87
N GLN A 377 17.08 -3.55 -22.59
CA GLN A 377 15.93 -3.80 -23.47
C GLN A 377 15.65 -2.58 -24.37
N PRO A 378 15.03 -2.77 -25.55
CA PRO A 378 14.72 -1.66 -26.47
C PRO A 378 13.81 -0.58 -25.88
N GLY A 379 13.02 -0.91 -24.86
CA GLY A 379 12.17 0.03 -24.12
C GLY A 379 12.85 0.71 -22.94
N ASN A 380 14.17 0.59 -22.74
CA ASN A 380 14.88 1.27 -21.64
C ASN A 380 14.85 2.79 -21.82
N LEU A 381 13.83 3.44 -21.24
CA LEU A 381 13.59 4.88 -21.32
C LEU A 381 14.69 5.76 -20.69
N LEU A 382 15.67 5.16 -20.01
CA LEU A 382 16.81 5.86 -19.41
C LEU A 382 18.11 5.73 -20.23
N SER A 383 18.09 5.04 -21.36
CA SER A 383 19.27 4.93 -22.22
C SER A 383 19.68 6.29 -22.81
N GLU A 384 20.97 6.48 -23.04
CA GLU A 384 21.53 7.74 -23.55
C GLU A 384 20.82 8.25 -24.83
N PRO A 385 20.51 7.41 -25.84
CA PRO A 385 19.81 7.89 -27.04
C PRO A 385 18.40 8.43 -26.75
N TYR A 386 17.65 7.77 -25.85
CA TYR A 386 16.34 8.27 -25.45
C TYR A 386 16.46 9.54 -24.63
N MET A 387 17.38 9.61 -23.68
CA MET A 387 17.57 10.81 -22.85
C MET A 387 17.93 12.03 -23.70
N ALA A 388 18.75 11.86 -24.74
CA ALA A 388 19.04 12.93 -25.71
C ALA A 388 17.78 13.40 -26.46
N ALA A 389 16.91 12.47 -26.90
CA ALA A 389 15.67 12.82 -27.60
C ALA A 389 14.58 13.39 -26.67
N PHE A 390 14.54 12.93 -25.42
CA PHE A 390 13.51 13.28 -24.44
C PHE A 390 13.74 14.65 -23.80
N THR A 391 14.99 15.13 -23.81
CA THR A 391 15.38 16.45 -23.32
C THR A 391 15.49 17.51 -24.44
N ASP A 392 15.24 17.16 -25.70
CA ASP A 392 15.19 18.11 -26.82
C ASP A 392 13.75 18.58 -27.07
N PRO A 393 13.33 19.80 -26.66
CA PRO A 393 11.97 20.27 -26.87
C PRO A 393 11.62 20.58 -28.33
N SER A 394 12.59 20.60 -29.25
CA SER A 394 12.36 20.92 -30.66
C SER A 394 11.61 19.83 -31.43
N ASP A 395 11.28 20.13 -32.69
CA ASP A 395 10.63 19.19 -33.61
C ASP A 395 11.49 17.98 -33.95
N LYS A 396 12.81 18.01 -33.70
CA LYS A 396 13.70 16.86 -33.96
C LYS A 396 13.39 15.67 -33.05
N GLY A 397 13.20 15.91 -31.74
CA GLY A 397 12.86 14.85 -30.78
C GLY A 397 11.37 14.47 -30.80
N LYS A 398 10.50 15.31 -31.39
CA LYS A 398 9.05 15.17 -31.33
C LYS A 398 8.52 13.81 -31.81
N PRO A 399 8.99 13.21 -32.93
CA PRO A 399 8.51 11.91 -33.36
C PRO A 399 8.70 10.81 -32.32
N VAL A 400 9.85 10.79 -31.63
CA VAL A 400 10.14 9.79 -30.60
C VAL A 400 9.27 10.02 -29.37
N ARG A 401 9.07 11.27 -28.94
CA ARG A 401 8.20 11.55 -27.79
C ARG A 401 6.74 11.22 -28.07
N GLN A 402 6.25 11.51 -29.28
CA GLN A 402 4.88 11.14 -29.72
C GLN A 402 4.71 9.62 -29.78
N MET A 403 5.72 8.88 -30.24
CA MET A 403 5.72 7.42 -30.21
C MET A 403 5.55 6.90 -28.77
N ILE A 404 6.34 7.41 -27.82
CA ILE A 404 6.24 7.02 -26.41
C ILE A 404 4.86 7.37 -25.83
N TYR A 405 4.36 8.58 -26.08
CA TYR A 405 3.03 8.99 -25.62
C TYR A 405 1.92 8.09 -26.18
N GLY A 406 1.99 7.71 -27.46
CA GLY A 406 1.01 6.83 -28.10
C GLY A 406 0.93 5.42 -27.49
N LEU A 407 1.98 4.98 -26.77
CA LEU A 407 1.99 3.72 -26.02
C LEU A 407 1.32 3.84 -24.65
N MET A 408 1.07 5.05 -24.13
CA MET A 408 0.54 5.23 -22.78
C MET A 408 -0.96 4.92 -22.72
N ARG A 409 -1.37 4.17 -21.69
CA ARG A 409 -2.75 3.77 -21.47
C ARG A 409 -3.51 4.83 -20.69
N HIS A 410 -4.67 5.18 -21.23
CA HIS A 410 -5.66 6.06 -20.61
C HIS A 410 -6.71 5.21 -19.89
N ALA A 411 -7.25 5.73 -18.78
CA ALA A 411 -8.42 5.15 -18.15
C ALA A 411 -9.65 5.25 -19.11
N PRO A 412 -10.69 4.42 -18.94
CA PRO A 412 -11.80 4.30 -19.89
C PRO A 412 -12.84 5.40 -19.70
N GLY A 413 -12.85 6.01 -18.51
CA GLY A 413 -13.85 6.98 -18.09
C GLY A 413 -13.95 8.14 -19.06
N GLN A 414 -15.14 8.74 -19.14
CA GLN A 414 -15.39 9.92 -19.97
C GLN A 414 -14.42 11.08 -19.64
N HIS A 415 -14.01 11.20 -18.37
CA HIS A 415 -13.05 12.21 -17.92
C HIS A 415 -11.62 11.67 -17.85
N GLY A 416 -11.36 10.46 -18.37
CA GLY A 416 -10.07 9.79 -18.31
C GLY A 416 -9.65 9.31 -16.93
N ARG A 417 -10.60 9.20 -15.98
CA ARG A 417 -10.33 8.77 -14.59
C ARG A 417 -10.76 7.32 -14.36
N LEU A 418 -10.04 6.62 -13.50
CA LEU A 418 -10.34 5.24 -13.11
C LEU A 418 -11.68 5.12 -12.36
N VAL A 419 -12.02 6.08 -11.49
CA VAL A 419 -13.24 6.03 -10.68
C VAL A 419 -14.53 6.05 -11.51
N ASP A 420 -14.51 6.67 -12.70
CA ASP A 420 -15.69 6.88 -13.55
C ASP A 420 -16.33 5.54 -13.98
N THR A 421 -15.55 4.45 -14.07
CA THR A 421 -16.06 3.12 -14.40
C THR A 421 -16.53 2.32 -13.18
N MET A 422 -16.33 2.82 -11.96
CA MET A 422 -16.65 2.13 -10.71
C MET A 422 -17.70 2.89 -9.86
N LEU A 423 -18.64 3.57 -10.52
CA LEU A 423 -19.76 4.27 -9.89
C LEU A 423 -21.04 3.41 -9.88
N PRO A 424 -21.94 3.62 -8.90
CA PRO A 424 -21.76 4.42 -7.67
C PRO A 424 -20.71 3.81 -6.72
N ALA A 425 -20.25 4.59 -5.75
CA ALA A 425 -19.32 4.12 -4.73
C ALA A 425 -19.93 3.01 -3.85
N PRO A 426 -19.11 2.16 -3.21
CA PRO A 426 -19.58 1.23 -2.18
C PRO A 426 -20.25 1.98 -1.02
N PRO A 427 -21.26 1.39 -0.35
CA PRO A 427 -21.71 0.00 -0.46
C PRO A 427 -22.75 -0.22 -1.58
N GLN A 428 -22.91 0.69 -2.54
CA GLN A 428 -23.76 0.40 -3.69
C GLN A 428 -23.00 -0.49 -4.70
N ARG A 429 -23.75 -1.37 -5.39
CA ARG A 429 -23.20 -2.19 -6.47
C ARG A 429 -22.79 -1.27 -7.63
N PRO A 430 -21.54 -1.31 -8.12
CA PRO A 430 -21.13 -0.49 -9.24
C PRO A 430 -21.78 -0.99 -10.53
N THR A 431 -22.28 -0.05 -11.32
CA THR A 431 -23.02 -0.33 -12.55
C THR A 431 -22.50 0.44 -13.76
N SER A 432 -21.72 1.51 -13.54
CA SER A 432 -21.25 2.39 -14.62
C SER A 432 -20.47 1.62 -15.67
N TRP A 433 -19.58 0.68 -15.31
CA TRP A 433 -18.79 -0.13 -16.25
C TRP A 433 -19.61 -0.88 -17.31
N LYS A 434 -20.91 -1.10 -17.08
CA LYS A 434 -21.81 -1.76 -18.04
C LYS A 434 -22.26 -0.83 -19.17
N ASN A 435 -22.01 0.48 -19.06
CA ASN A 435 -22.30 1.42 -20.12
C ASN A 435 -21.43 1.10 -21.35
N PRO A 436 -22.02 0.90 -22.55
CA PRO A 436 -21.27 0.65 -23.78
C PRO A 436 -20.15 1.65 -24.07
N GLU A 437 -20.23 2.88 -23.55
CA GLU A 437 -19.17 3.89 -23.73
C GLU A 437 -17.83 3.53 -23.07
N PHE A 438 -17.83 2.67 -22.04
CA PHE A 438 -16.61 2.22 -21.38
C PHE A 438 -16.07 0.92 -21.97
N GLN A 439 -16.81 0.30 -22.89
CA GLN A 439 -16.35 -0.89 -23.61
C GLN A 439 -15.25 -0.50 -24.58
N ARG A 440 -14.17 -1.26 -24.55
CA ARG A 440 -13.01 -1.04 -25.40
C ARG A 440 -12.27 -2.34 -25.61
N ALA A 441 -11.68 -2.50 -26.80
CA ALA A 441 -10.75 -3.60 -27.02
C ALA A 441 -9.52 -3.40 -26.15
N GLU A 442 -9.13 -4.44 -25.41
CA GLU A 442 -7.92 -4.42 -24.62
C GLU A 442 -6.68 -4.31 -25.52
N GLN A 443 -5.79 -3.38 -25.17
CA GLN A 443 -4.56 -3.11 -25.90
C GLN A 443 -3.39 -3.48 -24.99
N ASP A 444 -2.99 -4.74 -25.09
CA ASP A 444 -1.93 -5.36 -24.26
C ASP A 444 -0.52 -4.82 -24.56
N PHE A 445 -0.33 -4.21 -25.74
CA PHE A 445 0.90 -3.52 -26.13
C PHE A 445 1.08 -2.13 -25.48
N LYS A 446 0.03 -1.58 -24.85
CA LYS A 446 0.12 -0.30 -24.15
C LYS A 446 0.75 -0.43 -22.77
N MET A 447 1.24 0.69 -22.26
CA MET A 447 1.92 0.81 -20.98
C MET A 447 1.08 1.60 -19.97
N PRO A 448 1.17 1.29 -18.65
CA PRO A 448 2.01 0.26 -18.03
C PRO A 448 1.53 -1.17 -18.30
N LYS A 449 2.44 -2.11 -18.52
CA LYS A 449 2.09 -3.54 -18.68
C LYS A 449 1.98 -4.21 -17.31
N LEU A 450 0.98 -3.77 -16.55
CA LEU A 450 0.57 -4.33 -15.26
C LEU A 450 -0.93 -4.60 -15.30
N TRP A 451 -1.40 -5.55 -14.50
CA TRP A 451 -2.83 -5.78 -14.30
C TRP A 451 -3.51 -4.56 -13.66
N GLY A 452 -4.70 -4.26 -14.15
CA GLY A 452 -5.53 -3.17 -13.67
C GLY A 452 -6.59 -3.67 -12.69
N SER A 453 -7.45 -2.74 -12.24
CA SER A 453 -8.51 -3.03 -11.27
C SER A 453 -9.54 -4.06 -11.78
N GLY A 454 -9.62 -4.25 -13.10
CA GLY A 454 -10.45 -5.26 -13.76
C GLY A 454 -9.96 -6.69 -13.58
N GLY A 455 -8.76 -6.93 -13.05
CA GLY A 455 -8.22 -8.28 -12.90
C GLY A 455 -7.59 -8.83 -14.18
N LYS A 456 -7.15 -10.09 -14.12
CA LYS A 456 -6.40 -10.75 -15.21
C LYS A 456 -7.31 -11.00 -16.42
N PRO A 457 -6.92 -10.64 -17.66
CA PRO A 457 -7.72 -10.90 -18.85
C PRO A 457 -8.09 -12.36 -19.08
N ALA A 458 -7.16 -13.27 -18.84
CA ALA A 458 -7.40 -14.70 -18.99
C ALA A 458 -8.51 -15.18 -18.04
N GLN A 459 -8.51 -14.70 -16.79
CA GLN A 459 -9.54 -15.01 -15.81
C GLN A 459 -10.89 -14.44 -16.27
N ASN A 460 -10.96 -13.16 -16.62
CA ASN A 460 -12.19 -12.53 -17.09
C ASN A 460 -12.80 -13.23 -18.32
N LYS A 461 -11.97 -13.59 -19.29
CA LYS A 461 -12.39 -14.36 -20.47
C LYS A 461 -12.97 -15.72 -20.09
N GLN A 462 -12.37 -16.42 -19.13
CA GLN A 462 -12.89 -17.70 -18.65
C GLN A 462 -14.22 -17.54 -17.89
N LEU A 463 -14.40 -16.43 -17.16
CA LEU A 463 -15.65 -16.10 -16.48
C LEU A 463 -16.75 -15.63 -17.44
N GLY A 464 -16.41 -15.33 -18.70
CA GLY A 464 -17.34 -14.71 -19.65
C GLY A 464 -17.71 -13.28 -19.26
N ILE A 465 -16.83 -12.58 -18.54
CA ILE A 465 -17.03 -11.20 -18.09
C ILE A 465 -16.08 -10.30 -18.88
N ASP A 466 -16.58 -9.19 -19.38
CA ASP A 466 -15.79 -8.14 -20.03
C ASP A 466 -15.74 -6.92 -19.11
N LEU A 467 -14.66 -6.82 -18.32
CA LEU A 467 -14.44 -5.71 -17.40
C LEU A 467 -13.51 -4.68 -18.05
N PRO A 468 -13.75 -3.37 -17.87
CA PRO A 468 -12.76 -2.36 -18.21
C PRO A 468 -11.57 -2.42 -17.25
N GLU A 469 -10.48 -1.74 -17.61
CA GLU A 469 -9.26 -1.63 -16.79
C GLU A 469 -8.64 -2.98 -16.42
N GLN A 470 -8.54 -3.93 -17.37
CA GLN A 470 -7.80 -5.18 -17.14
C GLN A 470 -6.29 -4.94 -17.07
N PHE A 471 -5.82 -3.81 -17.61
CA PHE A 471 -4.47 -3.30 -17.43
C PHE A 471 -4.48 -1.93 -16.74
N LEU A 472 -3.41 -1.64 -16.00
CA LEU A 472 -3.22 -0.37 -15.30
C LEU A 472 -3.21 0.81 -16.29
N SER A 473 -3.88 1.89 -15.90
CA SER A 473 -3.86 3.21 -16.56
C SER A 473 -3.08 4.23 -15.73
N LEU A 474 -2.43 5.17 -16.43
CA LEU A 474 -1.86 6.37 -15.80
C LEU A 474 -2.97 7.35 -15.41
N THR A 475 -2.68 8.27 -14.49
CA THR A 475 -3.65 9.30 -14.09
C THR A 475 -3.78 10.39 -15.15
N VAL A 476 -4.89 11.13 -15.10
CA VAL A 476 -5.12 12.28 -16.00
C VAL A 476 -3.96 13.27 -15.94
N LEU A 477 -3.45 13.58 -14.75
CA LEU A 477 -2.35 14.52 -14.56
C LEU A 477 -1.04 14.02 -15.21
N GLN A 478 -0.70 12.74 -15.01
CA GLN A 478 0.48 12.13 -15.63
C GLN A 478 0.38 12.17 -17.16
N LEU A 479 -0.78 11.83 -17.71
CA LEU A 479 -1.04 11.84 -19.15
C LEU A 479 -1.02 13.27 -19.73
N GLN A 480 -1.47 14.27 -18.97
CA GLN A 480 -1.36 15.67 -19.36
C GLN A 480 0.11 16.09 -19.48
N HIS A 481 0.94 15.83 -18.45
CA HIS A 481 2.37 16.13 -18.54
C HIS A 481 3.05 15.41 -19.70
N LEU A 482 2.77 14.12 -19.89
CA LEU A 482 3.29 13.36 -21.02
C LEU A 482 2.84 13.93 -22.38
N LYS A 483 1.62 14.44 -22.49
CA LYS A 483 1.13 15.09 -23.72
C LYS A 483 1.88 16.39 -24.00
N GLU A 484 2.01 17.26 -23.01
CA GLU A 484 2.75 18.52 -23.13
C GLU A 484 4.22 18.27 -23.50
N TRP A 485 4.85 17.28 -22.85
CA TRP A 485 6.19 16.81 -23.19
C TRP A 485 6.27 16.30 -24.62
N ALA A 486 5.34 15.43 -25.03
CA ALA A 486 5.31 14.86 -26.36
C ALA A 486 5.12 15.91 -27.45
N ASP A 487 4.36 16.97 -27.18
CA ASP A 487 4.13 18.06 -28.11
C ASP A 487 5.30 19.04 -28.24
N GLY A 488 6.25 19.01 -27.29
CA GLY A 488 7.36 19.96 -27.17
C GLY A 488 7.08 21.17 -26.27
N ASN A 489 5.95 21.18 -25.55
CA ASN A 489 5.58 22.26 -24.63
C ASN A 489 6.06 21.99 -23.19
N PHE A 490 7.37 21.81 -23.01
CA PHE A 490 7.96 21.58 -21.70
C PHE A 490 9.26 22.36 -21.53
N GLU A 491 9.69 22.48 -20.27
CA GLU A 491 11.03 22.92 -19.90
C GLU A 491 11.86 21.69 -19.52
N VAL A 492 13.15 21.67 -19.87
CA VAL A 492 14.00 20.53 -19.51
C VAL A 492 14.24 20.49 -18.00
N GLY A 493 14.56 21.64 -17.40
CA GLY A 493 14.94 21.72 -15.99
C GLY A 493 16.30 21.08 -15.70
N THR A 494 16.49 20.69 -14.45
CA THR A 494 17.67 19.97 -13.96
C THR A 494 17.25 18.83 -13.06
N LEU A 495 17.95 17.71 -13.09
CA LEU A 495 17.80 16.66 -12.08
C LEU A 495 18.30 17.20 -10.74
N GLN A 496 17.45 17.18 -9.72
CA GLN A 496 17.77 17.65 -8.36
C GLN A 496 17.71 16.49 -7.39
N GLU A 497 18.62 16.50 -6.41
CA GLU A 497 18.50 15.65 -5.24
C GLU A 497 17.31 16.13 -4.39
N PRO A 498 16.49 15.20 -3.86
CA PRO A 498 15.33 15.57 -3.05
C PRO A 498 15.80 16.25 -1.75
N PRO A 499 15.29 17.44 -1.41
CA PRO A 499 15.65 18.12 -0.17
C PRO A 499 15.04 17.39 1.03
N THR A 500 15.75 17.42 2.17
CA THR A 500 15.17 16.96 3.44
C THR A 500 14.06 17.91 3.89
N LEU A 501 13.19 17.45 4.79
CA LEU A 501 12.09 18.28 5.31
C LEU A 501 12.60 19.60 5.90
N GLU A 502 13.71 19.57 6.63
CA GLU A 502 14.31 20.74 7.27
C GLU A 502 14.90 21.75 6.26
N GLN A 503 15.23 21.30 5.04
CA GLN A 503 15.71 22.16 3.96
C GLN A 503 14.55 22.88 3.24
N LEU A 504 13.32 22.39 3.40
CA LEU A 504 12.14 23.00 2.80
C LEU A 504 11.66 24.23 3.58
N PRO A 505 11.13 25.27 2.90
CA PRO A 505 10.43 26.36 3.54
C PRO A 505 9.34 25.83 4.48
N LEU A 506 9.19 26.46 5.66
CA LEU A 506 8.20 26.04 6.67
C LEU A 506 6.77 25.87 6.11
N THR A 507 6.39 26.72 5.15
CA THR A 507 5.08 26.67 4.51
C THR A 507 4.86 25.48 3.59
N GLU A 508 5.93 24.81 3.16
CA GLU A 508 5.89 23.64 2.26
C GLU A 508 6.01 22.31 3.01
N GLN A 509 6.55 22.34 4.23
CA GLN A 509 6.77 21.15 5.05
C GLN A 509 5.50 20.30 5.30
N PRO A 510 4.32 20.87 5.58
CA PRO A 510 3.11 20.07 5.77
C PRO A 510 2.70 19.27 4.53
N HIS A 511 2.78 19.88 3.35
CA HIS A 511 2.50 19.20 2.10
C HIS A 511 3.54 18.12 1.79
N ALA A 512 4.81 18.40 2.08
CA ALA A 512 5.89 17.43 1.89
C ALA A 512 5.67 16.17 2.73
N LEU A 513 5.23 16.32 3.99
CA LEU A 513 4.86 15.20 4.87
C LEU A 513 3.66 14.41 4.31
N ASP A 514 2.61 15.11 3.89
CA ASP A 514 1.40 14.49 3.31
C ASP A 514 1.75 13.68 2.05
N ALA A 515 2.60 14.24 1.18
CA ALA A 515 3.03 13.60 -0.05
C ALA A 515 3.98 12.42 0.20
N SER A 516 4.97 12.56 1.10
CA SER A 516 5.98 11.54 1.37
C SER A 516 5.41 10.26 1.95
N ALA A 517 4.31 10.34 2.71
CA ALA A 517 3.62 9.17 3.24
C ALA A 517 2.95 8.34 2.14
N LEU A 518 2.44 8.98 1.07
CA LEU A 518 1.64 8.33 0.03
C LEU A 518 2.43 8.03 -1.26
N GLU A 519 3.54 8.71 -1.51
CA GLU A 519 4.39 8.46 -2.67
C GLU A 519 4.92 7.01 -2.80
N PRO A 520 5.36 6.31 -1.71
CA PRO A 520 5.92 4.97 -1.83
C PRO A 520 4.89 3.84 -1.94
N THR A 521 3.62 4.16 -2.22
CA THR A 521 2.47 3.22 -2.24
C THR A 521 2.05 2.82 -3.66
N ILE A 522 1.17 1.83 -3.81
CA ILE A 522 0.51 1.50 -5.10
C ILE A 522 -0.74 2.35 -5.28
N GLY A 523 -0.91 2.92 -6.48
CA GLY A 523 -2.07 3.76 -6.84
C GLY A 523 -3.00 3.11 -7.86
N GLY A 524 -2.90 1.82 -8.13
CA GLY A 524 -3.76 1.17 -9.12
C GLY A 524 -3.53 -0.31 -9.23
N GLY A 525 -4.36 -0.95 -10.06
CA GLY A 525 -4.51 -2.40 -10.04
C GLY A 525 -5.35 -2.85 -8.84
N PHE A 526 -6.29 -2.05 -8.33
CA PHE A 526 -6.96 -2.29 -7.05
C PHE A 526 -7.82 -3.56 -7.03
N HIS A 527 -7.17 -4.70 -6.85
CA HIS A 527 -7.76 -6.03 -6.84
C HIS A 527 -7.17 -6.91 -5.72
N PRO A 528 -7.20 -6.47 -4.44
CA PRO A 528 -7.76 -5.22 -3.91
C PRO A 528 -6.76 -4.06 -3.85
N GLY A 529 -5.44 -4.31 -3.84
CA GLY A 529 -4.39 -3.31 -3.60
C GLY A 529 -3.27 -3.88 -2.70
N ILE A 530 -2.42 -3.01 -2.14
CA ILE A 530 -1.47 -3.37 -1.07
C ILE A 530 -1.75 -2.55 0.20
N GLU A 531 -1.61 -1.23 0.14
CA GLU A 531 -1.80 -0.36 1.30
C GLU A 531 -3.25 0.08 1.51
N PHE A 532 -3.91 0.50 0.43
CA PHE A 532 -5.30 0.95 0.41
C PHE A 532 -6.06 0.24 -0.71
N PRO A 533 -7.37 -0.03 -0.53
CA PRO A 533 -8.21 -0.51 -1.62
C PRO A 533 -8.60 0.65 -2.56
N TYR A 534 -9.36 0.32 -3.60
CA TYR A 534 -9.96 1.26 -4.55
C TYR A 534 -10.79 2.39 -3.90
N LEU A 535 -11.11 2.30 -2.60
CA LEU A 535 -11.83 3.34 -1.87
C LEU A 535 -11.13 4.70 -1.87
N VAL A 536 -9.81 4.73 -2.06
CA VAL A 536 -9.03 5.98 -2.17
C VAL A 536 -9.39 6.81 -3.41
N LEU A 537 -10.07 6.22 -4.39
CA LEU A 537 -10.48 6.89 -5.62
C LEU A 537 -11.72 7.77 -5.48
N TYR A 538 -12.53 7.53 -4.44
CA TYR A 538 -13.80 8.22 -4.22
C TYR A 538 -13.57 9.49 -3.42
N ARG A 539 -13.70 10.64 -4.08
CA ARG A 539 -13.47 11.96 -3.48
C ARG A 539 -14.34 12.16 -2.23
N GLU A 540 -15.54 11.59 -2.17
CA GLU A 540 -16.48 11.64 -1.06
C GLU A 540 -15.96 11.00 0.25
N ASN A 541 -14.99 10.09 0.16
CA ASN A 541 -14.32 9.52 1.33
C ASN A 541 -13.34 10.52 1.99
N PHE A 542 -13.15 11.70 1.40
CA PHE A 542 -12.19 12.71 1.84
C PHE A 542 -12.84 14.09 1.99
N ALA A 543 -12.49 14.82 3.05
CA ALA A 543 -12.95 16.19 3.29
C ALA A 543 -12.17 17.24 2.47
N GLU A 544 -10.92 16.92 2.15
CA GLU A 544 -9.98 17.61 1.26
C GLU A 544 -8.85 16.63 0.91
N ALA A 545 -7.90 17.03 0.06
CA ALA A 545 -6.72 16.22 -0.22
C ALA A 545 -6.06 15.76 1.08
N PHE A 546 -5.67 14.48 1.16
CA PHE A 546 -5.01 13.90 2.34
C PHE A 546 -5.83 13.88 3.64
N ARG A 547 -7.15 14.15 3.60
CA ARG A 547 -7.99 14.22 4.80
C ARG A 547 -9.20 13.32 4.71
N VAL A 548 -9.19 12.22 5.46
CA VAL A 548 -10.32 11.27 5.52
C VAL A 548 -11.57 11.98 6.07
N ASN A 549 -12.71 11.81 5.40
CA ASN A 549 -13.96 12.50 5.71
C ASN A 549 -14.56 12.06 7.05
N LYS A 550 -15.36 12.92 7.70
CA LYS A 550 -15.88 12.76 9.07
C LYS A 550 -16.72 11.48 9.29
N ASP A 551 -17.40 11.01 8.26
CA ASP A 551 -18.35 9.88 8.35
C ASP A 551 -17.67 8.52 8.14
N ILE A 552 -16.35 8.51 8.01
CA ILE A 552 -15.55 7.30 7.87
C ILE A 552 -15.13 6.81 9.26
N GLU A 553 -15.57 5.59 9.58
CA GLU A 553 -15.23 4.90 10.81
C GLU A 553 -13.79 4.36 10.80
N ALA A 554 -13.18 4.24 11.98
CA ALA A 554 -11.89 3.57 12.13
C ALA A 554 -11.94 2.15 11.54
N GLY A 555 -10.92 1.77 10.77
CA GLY A 555 -10.81 0.50 10.07
C GLY A 555 -11.58 0.39 8.74
N ALA A 556 -12.59 1.24 8.49
CA ALA A 556 -13.51 1.06 7.36
C ALA A 556 -12.82 1.15 5.99
N LEU A 557 -11.89 2.10 5.80
CA LEU A 557 -11.19 2.25 4.52
C LEU A 557 -10.26 1.08 4.18
N ALA A 558 -9.69 0.41 5.19
CA ALA A 558 -8.80 -0.74 4.98
C ALA A 558 -9.56 -2.09 4.98
N ALA A 559 -10.84 -2.09 5.35
CA ALA A 559 -11.62 -3.31 5.54
C ALA A 559 -11.84 -4.13 4.27
N TYR A 560 -11.72 -3.52 3.09
CA TYR A 560 -11.89 -4.17 1.78
C TYR A 560 -10.64 -4.92 1.30
N MET A 561 -9.52 -4.75 1.98
CA MET A 561 -8.31 -5.55 1.74
C MET A 561 -8.54 -7.01 2.14
N SER A 562 -7.71 -7.92 1.63
CA SER A 562 -7.76 -9.35 1.95
C SER A 562 -7.72 -9.65 3.45
N SER A 563 -8.41 -10.72 3.85
CA SER A 563 -8.41 -11.27 5.21
C SER A 563 -7.99 -12.74 5.17
N PRO A 564 -6.76 -13.10 5.58
CA PRO A 564 -5.68 -12.20 6.01
C PRO A 564 -4.91 -11.61 4.82
N TRP A 565 -4.05 -10.60 5.06
CA TRP A 565 -3.26 -9.95 4.00
C TRP A 565 -2.21 -10.86 3.34
N GLN A 566 -1.68 -11.87 4.05
CA GLN A 566 -0.61 -12.74 3.54
C GLN A 566 -1.05 -13.56 2.32
N GLY A 567 -2.31 -13.98 2.26
CA GLY A 567 -2.84 -14.76 1.13
C GLY A 567 -2.84 -13.95 -0.16
N ASP A 568 -3.35 -12.72 -0.08
CA ASP A 568 -3.29 -11.75 -1.18
C ASP A 568 -1.86 -11.42 -1.54
N PHE A 569 -1.00 -11.13 -0.56
CA PHE A 569 0.41 -10.80 -0.81
C PHE A 569 1.19 -11.92 -1.55
N TRP A 570 0.79 -13.18 -1.37
CA TRP A 570 1.28 -14.28 -2.20
C TRP A 570 0.72 -14.23 -3.64
N SER A 571 -0.60 -14.01 -3.78
CA SER A 571 -1.31 -13.90 -5.07
C SER A 571 -0.93 -12.68 -5.90
N CYS A 572 -0.39 -11.63 -5.26
CA CYS A 572 0.17 -10.40 -5.85
C CYS A 572 1.40 -10.64 -6.76
N ASN A 573 1.56 -11.84 -7.32
CA ASN A 573 2.63 -12.22 -8.21
C ASN A 573 2.27 -11.98 -9.69
N VAL A 574 3.31 -11.77 -10.49
CA VAL A 574 3.29 -11.63 -11.95
C VAL A 574 2.46 -10.45 -12.42
N ALA A 575 3.15 -9.33 -12.66
CA ALA A 575 2.61 -8.12 -13.28
C ALA A 575 1.48 -7.41 -12.49
N TRP A 576 1.37 -7.66 -11.18
CA TRP A 576 0.55 -6.86 -10.27
C TRP A 576 1.36 -5.68 -9.69
N TRP A 577 2.12 -5.91 -8.61
CA TRP A 577 2.81 -4.86 -7.85
C TRP A 577 4.27 -5.20 -7.51
N PRO A 578 5.14 -5.38 -8.52
CA PRO A 578 6.50 -5.89 -8.33
C PRO A 578 7.39 -4.98 -7.46
N THR A 579 7.06 -3.69 -7.32
CA THR A 579 7.80 -2.72 -6.48
C THR A 579 7.42 -2.74 -5.00
N GLN A 580 6.37 -3.46 -4.63
CA GLN A 580 5.96 -3.68 -3.24
C GLN A 580 6.33 -5.12 -2.85
N ARG A 581 6.04 -6.05 -3.76
CA ARG A 581 6.27 -7.49 -3.67
C ARG A 581 6.99 -7.95 -4.95
N PRO A 582 8.33 -8.13 -4.93
CA PRO A 582 9.07 -8.56 -6.12
C PRO A 582 8.59 -9.91 -6.67
N ASP A 583 8.57 -10.07 -7.99
CA ASP A 583 8.36 -11.36 -8.65
C ASP A 583 9.67 -12.15 -8.68
N ILE A 584 10.70 -11.50 -9.20
CA ILE A 584 12.05 -12.03 -9.34
C ILE A 584 13.05 -11.07 -8.70
N VAL A 585 14.27 -11.55 -8.48
CA VAL A 585 15.43 -10.76 -8.07
C VAL A 585 16.65 -11.15 -8.88
N PHE A 586 17.66 -10.28 -8.90
CA PHE A 586 18.86 -10.47 -9.71
C PHE A 586 20.12 -10.64 -8.86
N GLU A 587 21.05 -11.43 -9.39
CA GLU A 587 22.48 -11.31 -9.13
C GLU A 587 23.12 -10.50 -10.26
N TYR A 588 24.13 -9.70 -9.94
CA TYR A 588 24.80 -8.81 -10.88
C TYR A 588 26.31 -9.01 -10.85
N ASP A 589 26.90 -9.34 -12.00
CA ASP A 589 28.35 -9.43 -12.18
C ASP A 589 28.88 -8.09 -12.70
N LYS A 590 29.65 -7.40 -11.85
CA LYS A 590 30.25 -6.10 -12.17
C LYS A 590 31.31 -6.17 -13.28
N ALA A 591 32.02 -7.28 -13.41
CA ALA A 591 33.11 -7.43 -14.37
C ALA A 591 32.57 -7.65 -15.79
N THR A 592 31.51 -8.44 -15.91
CA THR A 592 30.90 -8.75 -17.21
C THR A 592 29.70 -7.86 -17.54
N GLN A 593 29.21 -7.06 -16.58
CA GLN A 593 27.96 -6.29 -16.67
C GLN A 593 26.76 -7.18 -17.05
N THR A 594 26.76 -8.40 -16.54
CA THR A 594 25.68 -9.36 -16.76
C THR A 594 24.86 -9.54 -15.50
N ARG A 595 23.63 -10.02 -15.67
CA ARG A 595 22.71 -10.31 -14.57
C ARG A 595 21.98 -11.62 -14.79
N THR A 596 21.81 -12.40 -13.73
CA THR A 596 21.02 -13.63 -13.70
C THR A 596 19.88 -13.44 -12.72
N TYR A 597 18.73 -14.08 -12.98
CA TYR A 597 17.54 -13.91 -12.15
C TYR A 597 17.14 -15.20 -11.45
N LYS A 598 16.35 -15.04 -10.39
CA LYS A 598 15.73 -16.11 -9.62
C LYS A 598 14.41 -15.61 -9.01
N GLU A 599 13.49 -16.53 -8.73
CA GLU A 599 12.24 -16.20 -8.05
C GLU A 599 12.52 -15.54 -6.69
N TRP A 600 11.75 -14.52 -6.34
CA TRP A 600 11.89 -13.87 -5.03
C TRP A 600 11.26 -14.71 -3.91
N PHE A 601 10.09 -15.30 -4.18
CA PHE A 601 9.42 -16.24 -3.30
C PHE A 601 9.98 -17.66 -3.56
N ARG A 602 11.07 -17.99 -2.87
CA ARG A 602 11.80 -19.25 -3.01
C ARG A 602 12.40 -19.71 -1.68
N GLY A 603 12.71 -20.99 -1.57
CA GLY A 603 13.29 -21.59 -0.36
C GLY A 603 12.43 -22.71 0.15
N TYR A 604 12.37 -22.86 1.47
CA TYR A 604 11.58 -23.89 2.15
C TYR A 604 10.69 -23.28 3.24
N ASP A 605 9.53 -23.87 3.48
CA ASP A 605 8.66 -23.53 4.59
C ASP A 605 9.09 -24.20 5.91
N ALA A 606 8.24 -24.07 6.95
CA ALA A 606 8.49 -24.63 8.27
C ALA A 606 8.54 -26.16 8.32
N ASP A 607 7.90 -26.84 7.36
CA ASP A 607 7.84 -28.30 7.27
C ASP A 607 8.96 -28.86 6.38
N GLY A 608 9.70 -27.97 5.71
CA GLY A 608 10.78 -28.30 4.79
C GLY A 608 10.31 -28.55 3.37
N GLU A 609 9.07 -28.18 3.04
CA GLU A 609 8.55 -28.23 1.67
C GLU A 609 9.01 -26.98 0.90
N PRO A 610 9.34 -27.11 -0.39
CA PRO A 610 9.70 -25.95 -1.21
C PRO A 610 8.59 -24.90 -1.23
N LEU A 611 8.98 -23.62 -1.17
CA LEU A 611 8.05 -22.52 -1.38
C LEU A 611 7.50 -22.58 -2.81
N SER A 612 6.17 -22.60 -2.93
CA SER A 612 5.46 -22.77 -4.19
C SER A 612 4.90 -21.46 -4.73
N SER A 613 5.18 -21.20 -6.00
CA SER A 613 4.58 -20.08 -6.75
C SER A 613 3.20 -20.40 -7.34
N THR A 614 2.70 -21.62 -7.18
CA THR A 614 1.40 -22.05 -7.71
C THR A 614 0.34 -22.32 -6.64
N ASP A 615 0.73 -22.65 -5.40
CA ASP A 615 -0.20 -22.99 -4.31
C ASP A 615 0.31 -22.65 -2.90
N GLY A 616 1.31 -21.77 -2.76
CA GLY A 616 1.97 -21.41 -1.49
C GLY A 616 1.29 -20.32 -0.66
N TYR A 617 -0.04 -20.18 -0.74
CA TYR A 617 -0.81 -19.14 -0.02
C TYR A 617 -0.54 -19.16 1.50
N ASP A 618 -0.61 -20.33 2.11
CA ASP A 618 -0.35 -20.57 3.53
C ASP A 618 1.14 -20.44 3.89
N GLN A 619 2.04 -20.84 2.99
CA GLN A 619 3.49 -20.70 3.17
C GLN A 619 3.92 -19.24 3.34
N MET A 620 3.17 -18.28 2.79
CA MET A 620 3.45 -16.85 2.97
C MET A 620 3.39 -16.43 4.45
N LEU A 621 2.54 -17.06 5.28
CA LEU A 621 2.48 -16.77 6.72
C LEU A 621 3.83 -17.02 7.41
N TYR A 622 4.55 -18.05 6.98
CA TYR A 622 5.88 -18.38 7.49
C TYR A 622 6.99 -17.56 6.83
N ALA A 623 6.88 -17.37 5.52
CA ALA A 623 7.95 -16.86 4.69
C ALA A 623 8.05 -15.33 4.69
N TRP A 624 6.94 -14.59 4.81
CA TRP A 624 6.93 -13.14 4.62
C TRP A 624 8.00 -12.37 5.42
N PRO A 625 8.28 -12.66 6.71
CA PRO A 625 9.26 -11.85 7.43
C PRO A 625 10.68 -12.21 7.01
N LYS A 626 10.90 -13.32 6.29
CA LYS A 626 12.21 -13.90 5.96
C LYS A 626 12.69 -13.58 4.54
N LEU A 627 11.82 -13.03 3.69
CA LEU A 627 12.13 -12.69 2.30
C LEU A 627 13.13 -11.52 2.22
N GLY A 628 14.00 -11.52 1.20
CA GLY A 628 15.04 -10.51 1.06
C GLY A 628 14.52 -9.15 0.58
N MET A 629 15.24 -8.10 0.94
CA MET A 629 15.03 -6.72 0.50
C MET A 629 15.76 -6.48 -0.83
N VAL A 630 15.13 -5.79 -1.78
CA VAL A 630 15.72 -5.42 -3.07
C VAL A 630 16.28 -4.00 -2.96
N LEU A 631 17.60 -3.88 -2.95
CA LEU A 631 18.31 -2.65 -2.61
C LEU A 631 19.35 -2.28 -3.69
N PRO A 632 19.66 -0.98 -3.85
CA PRO A 632 20.61 -0.53 -4.85
C PRO A 632 22.04 -0.95 -4.49
N VAL A 633 22.81 -1.33 -5.50
CA VAL A 633 24.23 -1.61 -5.33
C VAL A 633 25.00 -0.28 -5.32
N LYS A 634 25.87 -0.10 -4.32
CA LYS A 634 26.74 1.08 -4.20
C LYS A 634 28.15 0.82 -4.76
N ASN A 635 28.75 1.87 -5.28
CA ASN A 635 30.17 1.97 -5.58
C ASN A 635 30.96 2.33 -4.31
N GLU A 636 32.29 2.24 -4.37
CA GLU A 636 33.17 2.59 -3.25
C GLU A 636 33.06 4.07 -2.83
N ASP A 637 32.70 4.94 -3.77
CA ASP A 637 32.46 6.37 -3.54
C ASP A 637 31.06 6.68 -2.97
N GLY A 638 30.24 5.65 -2.73
CA GLY A 638 28.87 5.76 -2.21
C GLY A 638 27.80 6.04 -3.27
N SER A 639 28.18 6.33 -4.52
CA SER A 639 27.23 6.49 -5.62
C SER A 639 26.55 5.16 -5.97
N PHE A 640 25.34 5.20 -6.53
CA PHE A 640 24.69 3.99 -7.02
C PHE A 640 25.35 3.51 -8.32
N LEU A 641 25.65 2.22 -8.36
CA LEU A 641 26.07 1.53 -9.57
C LEU A 641 24.95 1.63 -10.61
N LYS A 642 25.30 2.00 -11.85
CA LYS A 642 24.36 2.07 -12.96
C LYS A 642 24.74 1.12 -14.09
N ASP A 643 23.73 0.56 -14.73
CA ASP A 643 23.81 -0.24 -15.96
C ASP A 643 22.86 0.38 -16.99
N ASN A 644 23.42 0.86 -18.10
CA ASN A 644 22.68 1.52 -19.19
C ASN A 644 21.69 2.60 -18.70
N GLY A 645 22.18 3.50 -17.83
CA GLY A 645 21.41 4.62 -17.27
C GLY A 645 20.53 4.30 -16.07
N ALA A 646 20.25 3.02 -15.79
CA ALA A 646 19.41 2.59 -14.68
C ALA A 646 20.27 2.17 -13.47
N VAL A 647 19.78 2.40 -12.24
CA VAL A 647 20.42 1.90 -11.02
C VAL A 647 20.37 0.36 -10.99
N VAL A 648 21.45 -0.27 -10.54
CA VAL A 648 21.54 -1.73 -10.33
C VAL A 648 20.98 -2.08 -8.97
N TYR A 649 20.11 -3.10 -8.92
CA TYR A 649 19.50 -3.59 -7.68
C TYR A 649 19.71 -5.09 -7.53
N VAL A 650 19.95 -5.54 -6.29
CA VAL A 650 20.08 -6.96 -5.94
C VAL A 650 19.37 -7.26 -4.63
N GLU A 651 19.18 -8.55 -4.34
CA GLU A 651 18.59 -9.00 -3.08
C GLU A 651 19.63 -8.98 -1.95
N HIS A 652 19.24 -8.37 -0.83
CA HIS A 652 20.00 -8.33 0.42
C HIS A 652 19.13 -8.78 1.59
N GLU A 653 19.77 -9.11 2.71
CA GLU A 653 19.07 -9.39 3.97
C GLU A 653 17.98 -10.47 3.82
N ARG A 654 18.19 -11.51 3.02
CA ARG A 654 17.32 -12.69 3.06
C ARG A 654 17.69 -13.53 4.28
N ASP A 655 16.69 -13.98 5.04
CA ASP A 655 16.95 -14.88 6.17
C ASP A 655 17.52 -16.22 5.64
N PRO A 656 18.72 -16.64 6.09
CA PRO A 656 19.31 -17.92 5.70
C PRO A 656 18.45 -19.15 6.02
N ALA A 657 17.49 -19.05 6.94
CA ALA A 657 16.56 -20.13 7.27
C ALA A 657 15.71 -20.55 6.06
N LEU A 658 15.42 -19.65 5.11
CA LEU A 658 14.70 -20.02 3.88
C LEU A 658 15.57 -20.82 2.90
N ASN A 659 16.89 -20.76 3.00
CA ASN A 659 17.78 -21.30 1.96
C ASN A 659 18.00 -22.83 2.06
N ARG A 660 17.51 -23.47 3.12
CA ARG A 660 17.63 -24.93 3.34
C ARG A 660 16.43 -25.46 4.12
N PRO A 661 16.04 -26.74 3.93
CA PRO A 661 15.00 -27.35 4.74
C PRO A 661 15.39 -27.32 6.23
N PRO A 662 14.44 -27.10 7.15
CA PRO A 662 14.71 -27.22 8.58
C PRO A 662 15.24 -28.61 8.91
N THR A 663 16.26 -28.68 9.77
CA THR A 663 16.68 -29.97 10.35
C THR A 663 15.55 -30.48 11.22
N LYS A 664 14.90 -31.59 10.82
CA LYS A 664 13.92 -32.28 11.67
C LYS A 664 14.58 -32.57 13.01
N ALA A 665 14.00 -32.05 14.10
CA ALA A 665 14.41 -32.43 15.44
C ALA A 665 14.21 -33.95 15.56
N SER A 666 15.32 -34.68 15.73
CA SER A 666 15.35 -36.13 15.88
C SER A 666 14.77 -36.60 17.20
#